data_AF-A0A1H3BU66-F1
#
_entry.id   AF-A0A1H3BU66-F1
#
_cell.length_a   1.000
_cell.length_b   1.000
_cell.length_c   1.000
_cell.angle_alpha   90.00
_cell.angle_beta   90.00
_cell.angle_gamma   90.00
#
_symmetry.space_group_name_H-M   'P 1'
#
loop_
_entity.id
_entity.type
_entity.pdbx_description
1 polymer ?
#
loop_
_entity_poly.entity_id
_entity_poly.type
_entity_poly.pdbx_seq_one_letter_code
_entity_poly.pdbx_strand_id
1 'polypeptide(L)'
;MKGYSLKFAGKHMEDDFGLIALDIVRSLGPEITVVSEKIPGRRGEADQGIEEGALEIKVPFYVAALGAIDLRAKMRQVRAWLRNAGQLGQLELEDEPGKTYLARWAGSTGLEELGGMSQGEITFYVPDPDAIGETATQRIAGLGVGNVASTASDFATGTLTNLVTETVGDQTDLVLQKYSSWSSQIKTQWETGTMSGMMKDASGFLTLQRGAGATLTKNSDATFSAGTLSNVVASSNSLKLSTIPKWLNRDDLSAWKSQKWSDAYFTDTRKGSVSQQSGYMRIAKTGTGTDSTVMVTRSADYTVGRTILLCYRTTTTKLRFQVVVNGSKWDFNLPNTSNAWLWYRVEWADTTTLKCYPVGSAAPYTTQTSTPTSSSDRYGFLFGDSDAGTADISAVYYGATTDIPPLTTSSMVGTAIYTLPLDAVGVPGISTISFDWDSLTGVNELAGHAVTFQVRVTKNGQSPGAWSNPLTSGSQVPGIAENTWGPGDKLDVLVTLQTSDFGYSPALNSLSLSVSSAYVASGTWSRTFSGLPSHVLDSTLEWDVSAPTGTSVECWVTWTINGEIHGPSQMMTSGEKLPYITKEMDLSTATLTVELKGVTSDPAKSPILSRLYVETTPGYKTNTEGSRDAPGVPIGAVGVVGESRISWEEEIPDSAACSIQVFVGFSETGPWLPCVNGNEIPGATSKTDITGKTLYVRVVLKTADPKITPRLNRIAWKLSQEIATDLMNQGTAHAQPYFYGTFGQSTKFFAVVHIQSGRKLHLDYPFKSGDKVAIDCRDRFRPEINGSAREGQKAMSFDSRMIELHPGYNSFEIQPAGVGVFFCDWRERWL
;
A
#
# COMPACT_ATOMS: atom_id res chain seq x y z
N MET A 1 63.05 -6.14 84.73
CA MET A 1 63.18 -6.03 83.26
C MET A 1 62.38 -7.18 82.70
N LYS A 2 61.41 -6.92 81.81
CA LYS A 2 60.78 -7.99 81.03
C LYS A 2 61.90 -8.55 80.14
N GLY A 3 62.17 -9.85 80.23
CA GLY A 3 63.15 -10.49 79.33
C GLY A 3 62.70 -10.33 77.89
N TYR A 4 63.64 -10.37 76.94
CA TYR A 4 63.28 -10.51 75.55
C TYR A 4 62.58 -11.85 75.35
N SER A 5 61.51 -11.88 74.56
CA SER A 5 60.84 -13.12 74.21
C SER A 5 60.26 -13.05 72.81
N LEU A 6 59.99 -14.22 72.23
CA LEU A 6 59.45 -14.35 70.89
C LEU A 6 58.51 -15.55 70.82
N LYS A 7 57.69 -15.54 69.78
CA LYS A 7 56.82 -16.64 69.41
C LYS A 7 57.09 -17.03 67.98
N PHE A 8 57.39 -18.31 67.74
CA PHE A 8 57.63 -18.83 66.39
C PHE A 8 56.64 -19.96 66.09
N ALA A 9 56.04 -19.94 64.90
CA ALA A 9 55.06 -20.94 64.45
C ALA A 9 53.93 -21.18 65.48
N GLY A 10 53.46 -20.11 66.13
CA GLY A 10 52.37 -20.17 67.10
C GLY A 10 52.79 -20.55 68.54
N LYS A 11 54.06 -20.84 68.78
CA LYS A 11 54.60 -21.31 70.08
C LYS A 11 55.56 -20.31 70.69
N HIS A 12 55.42 -20.07 71.99
CA HIS A 12 56.16 -19.07 72.73
C HIS A 12 57.45 -19.67 73.32
N MET A 13 58.58 -18.99 73.08
CA MET A 13 59.91 -19.52 73.38
C MET A 13 60.12 -19.85 74.87
N GLU A 14 59.65 -18.96 75.76
CA GLU A 14 59.78 -19.12 77.21
C GLU A 14 58.69 -20.05 77.77
N ASP A 15 57.41 -19.71 77.58
CA ASP A 15 56.28 -20.50 78.08
C ASP A 15 56.23 -21.96 77.61
N ASP A 16 56.48 -22.25 76.32
CA ASP A 16 56.36 -23.61 75.80
C ASP A 16 57.64 -24.45 76.00
N PHE A 17 58.82 -23.82 76.09
CA PHE A 17 60.12 -24.54 76.06
C PHE A 17 61.09 -24.18 77.19
N GLY A 18 60.79 -23.18 78.01
CA GLY A 18 61.65 -22.69 79.09
C GLY A 18 62.96 -22.08 78.58
N LEU A 19 62.99 -21.57 77.35
CA LEU A 19 64.13 -20.85 76.79
C LEU A 19 63.97 -19.37 77.11
N ILE A 20 64.98 -18.80 77.77
CA ILE A 20 64.98 -17.38 78.11
C ILE A 20 65.92 -16.69 77.13
N ALA A 21 65.38 -15.82 76.27
CA ALA A 21 66.18 -15.06 75.34
C ALA A 21 66.98 -13.99 76.10
N LEU A 22 68.29 -13.98 75.86
CA LEU A 22 69.20 -13.00 76.46
C LEU A 22 69.11 -11.66 75.73
N ASP A 23 68.98 -11.73 74.41
CA ASP A 23 68.89 -10.59 73.50
C ASP A 23 68.20 -11.06 72.21
N ILE A 24 67.72 -10.11 71.39
CA ILE A 24 67.27 -10.34 70.02
C ILE A 24 68.13 -9.46 69.12
N VAL A 25 69.17 -10.05 68.57
CA VAL A 25 70.13 -9.37 67.71
C VAL A 25 69.62 -9.43 66.27
N ARG A 26 69.21 -8.27 65.75
CA ARG A 26 68.85 -8.08 64.35
C ARG A 26 69.57 -6.85 63.79
N SER A 27 69.97 -6.90 62.52
CA SER A 27 70.44 -5.70 61.81
C SER A 27 69.26 -4.75 61.55
N LEU A 28 69.55 -3.47 61.29
CA LEU A 28 68.52 -2.48 60.92
C LEU A 28 67.85 -2.77 59.57
N GLY A 29 68.37 -3.73 58.81
CA GLY A 29 67.87 -4.15 57.51
C GLY A 29 68.72 -5.30 56.98
N PRO A 30 68.32 -5.90 55.86
CA PRO A 30 69.09 -6.94 55.19
C PRO A 30 70.39 -6.37 54.60
N GLU A 31 71.28 -7.26 54.17
CA GLU A 31 72.44 -6.86 53.35
C GLU A 31 71.95 -6.31 52.01
N ILE A 32 72.36 -5.08 51.66
CA ILE A 32 72.00 -4.43 50.39
C ILE A 32 73.15 -4.60 49.41
N THR A 33 72.89 -5.31 48.31
CA THR A 33 73.83 -5.44 47.19
C THR A 33 73.45 -4.46 46.09
N VAL A 34 74.31 -3.48 45.80
CA VAL A 34 74.09 -2.56 44.67
C VAL A 34 74.46 -3.27 43.37
N VAL A 35 73.50 -3.36 42.46
CA VAL A 35 73.72 -3.92 41.12
C VAL A 35 74.05 -2.76 40.18
N SER A 36 75.32 -2.62 39.83
CA SER A 36 75.75 -1.61 38.86
C SER A 36 76.37 -2.26 37.62
N GLU A 37 76.08 -1.67 36.45
CA GLU A 37 76.67 -2.11 35.19
C GLU A 37 77.54 -0.99 34.61
N LYS A 38 78.80 -1.33 34.32
CA LYS A 38 79.72 -0.40 33.68
C LYS A 38 79.56 -0.48 32.17
N ILE A 39 78.89 0.51 31.58
CA ILE A 39 78.68 0.59 30.13
C ILE A 39 79.98 1.02 29.43
N PRO A 40 80.59 0.20 28.56
CA PRO A 40 81.83 0.55 27.87
C PRO A 40 81.70 1.85 27.08
N GLY A 41 82.66 2.77 27.25
CA GLY A 41 82.71 4.05 26.54
C GLY A 41 81.95 5.20 27.20
N ARG A 42 81.26 4.99 28.34
CA ARG A 42 80.66 6.06 29.15
C ARG A 42 81.40 6.24 30.48
N ARG A 43 81.46 7.47 31.01
CA ARG A 43 81.95 7.74 32.37
C ARG A 43 80.83 7.43 33.36
N GLY A 44 81.15 6.72 34.44
CA GLY A 44 80.20 6.30 35.48
C GLY A 44 79.77 4.84 35.34
N GLU A 45 78.87 4.42 36.24
CA GLU A 45 78.19 3.12 36.22
C GLU A 45 76.68 3.38 36.13
N ALA A 46 75.96 2.52 35.43
CA ALA A 46 74.50 2.54 35.41
C ALA A 46 73.99 1.80 36.64
N ASP A 47 73.28 2.50 37.52
CA ASP A 47 72.56 1.90 38.64
C ASP A 47 71.41 1.04 38.08
N GLN A 48 71.53 -0.27 38.20
CA GLN A 48 70.51 -1.24 37.80
C GLN A 48 69.57 -1.57 38.98
N GLY A 49 69.74 -0.90 40.13
CA GLY A 49 68.96 -1.08 41.34
C GLY A 49 69.75 -1.75 42.46
N ILE A 50 69.00 -2.14 43.50
CA ILE A 50 69.52 -2.84 44.67
C ILE A 50 68.85 -4.21 44.80
N GLU A 51 69.62 -5.20 45.23
CA GLU A 51 69.11 -6.49 45.69
C GLU A 51 69.23 -6.53 47.21
N GLU A 52 68.09 -6.71 47.88
CA GLU A 52 68.03 -6.91 49.33
C GLU A 52 68.20 -8.40 49.64
N GLY A 53 69.15 -8.71 50.51
CA GLY A 53 69.36 -10.05 51.04
C GLY A 53 68.25 -10.48 52.00
N ALA A 54 68.38 -11.69 52.54
CA ALA A 54 67.53 -12.12 53.65
C ALA A 54 67.95 -11.45 54.96
N LEU A 55 67.01 -11.22 55.87
CA LEU A 55 67.29 -10.77 57.23
C LEU A 55 67.61 -11.98 58.11
N GLU A 56 68.70 -11.90 58.89
CA GLU A 56 69.00 -12.88 59.93
C GLU A 56 68.70 -12.31 61.31
N ILE A 57 67.79 -12.96 62.04
CA ILE A 57 67.48 -12.60 63.43
C ILE A 57 68.13 -13.64 64.33
N LYS A 58 69.10 -13.21 65.13
CA LYS A 58 69.87 -14.06 66.04
C LYS A 58 69.38 -13.88 67.45
N VAL A 59 69.00 -14.99 68.08
CA VAL A 59 68.40 -15.00 69.40
C VAL A 59 69.29 -15.83 70.31
N PRO A 60 70.29 -15.20 70.96
CA PRO A 60 71.03 -15.84 72.04
C PRO A 60 70.07 -16.17 73.18
N PHE A 61 70.14 -17.38 73.71
CA PHE A 61 69.27 -17.85 74.76
C PHE A 61 70.04 -18.67 75.80
N TYR A 62 69.49 -18.76 76.99
CA TYR A 62 69.88 -19.78 77.94
C TYR A 62 68.70 -20.67 78.32
N VAL A 63 69.01 -21.90 78.70
CA VAL A 63 68.05 -22.89 79.18
C VAL A 63 68.55 -23.49 80.48
N ALA A 64 67.68 -23.51 81.49
CA ALA A 64 67.92 -24.22 82.73
C ALA A 64 67.30 -25.62 82.66
N ALA A 65 68.06 -26.63 83.06
CA ALA A 65 67.61 -28.02 83.14
C ALA A 65 68.08 -28.65 84.44
N LEU A 66 67.34 -29.64 84.95
CA LEU A 66 67.69 -30.33 86.21
C LEU A 66 68.92 -31.25 86.07
N GLY A 67 69.40 -31.47 84.84
CA GLY A 67 70.59 -32.24 84.52
C GLY A 67 70.73 -32.49 83.01
N ALA A 68 71.83 -33.12 82.60
CA ALA A 68 72.18 -33.31 81.18
C ALA A 68 71.13 -34.10 80.36
N ILE A 69 70.38 -35.02 81.00
CA ILE A 69 69.34 -35.81 80.33
C ILE A 69 68.12 -34.93 80.02
N ASP A 70 67.68 -34.13 80.98
CA ASP A 70 66.56 -33.19 80.84
C ASP A 70 66.89 -32.12 79.78
N LEU A 71 68.12 -31.59 79.82
CA LEU A 71 68.63 -30.66 78.82
C LEU A 71 68.51 -31.24 77.40
N ARG A 72 69.00 -32.47 77.16
CA ARG A 72 68.91 -33.12 75.85
C ARG A 72 67.48 -33.38 75.39
N ALA A 73 66.56 -33.68 76.32
CA ALA A 73 65.14 -33.86 76.00
C ALA A 73 64.49 -32.54 75.55
N LYS A 74 64.73 -31.45 76.30
CA LYS A 74 64.28 -30.09 75.94
C LYS A 74 64.84 -29.67 74.58
N MET A 75 66.12 -29.90 74.32
CA MET A 75 66.73 -29.53 73.03
C MET A 75 66.13 -30.29 71.84
N ARG A 76 65.66 -31.54 72.01
CA ARG A 76 64.94 -32.25 70.94
C ARG A 76 63.57 -31.65 70.67
N GLN A 77 62.85 -31.21 71.70
CA GLN A 77 61.57 -30.53 71.56
C GLN A 77 61.75 -29.17 70.85
N VAL A 78 62.73 -28.40 71.29
CA VAL A 78 63.12 -27.13 70.67
C VAL A 78 63.49 -27.33 69.20
N ARG A 79 64.32 -28.33 68.88
CA ARG A 79 64.68 -28.65 67.49
C ARG A 79 63.47 -29.06 66.64
N ALA A 80 62.54 -29.83 67.18
CA ALA A 80 61.34 -30.25 66.47
C ALA A 80 60.42 -29.06 66.14
N TRP A 81 60.27 -28.13 67.09
CA TRP A 81 59.55 -26.87 66.92
C TRP A 81 60.22 -25.96 65.88
N LEU A 82 61.52 -25.66 66.05
CA LEU A 82 62.28 -24.79 65.15
C LEU A 82 62.30 -25.30 63.71
N ARG A 83 62.26 -26.63 63.51
CA ARG A 83 62.21 -27.21 62.16
C ARG A 83 60.94 -26.83 61.40
N ASN A 84 59.80 -26.62 62.08
CA ASN A 84 58.51 -26.28 61.47
C ASN A 84 58.21 -27.03 60.14
N ALA A 85 58.47 -28.34 60.09
CA ALA A 85 58.37 -29.18 58.89
C ALA A 85 59.14 -28.68 57.63
N GLY A 86 60.09 -27.75 57.78
CA GLY A 86 60.83 -27.11 56.70
C GLY A 86 60.12 -25.91 56.06
N GLN A 87 58.96 -25.49 56.59
CA GLN A 87 58.18 -24.37 56.09
C GLN A 87 58.53 -23.06 56.82
N LEU A 88 58.25 -21.92 56.18
CA LEU A 88 58.27 -20.63 56.86
C LEU A 88 57.19 -20.61 57.94
N GLY A 89 57.57 -20.17 59.14
CA GLY A 89 56.69 -19.95 60.28
C GLY A 89 56.60 -18.47 60.62
N GLN A 90 55.48 -18.07 61.21
CA GLN A 90 55.30 -16.73 61.75
C GLN A 90 56.19 -16.54 62.97
N LEU A 91 57.07 -15.54 62.93
CA LEU A 91 57.93 -15.11 64.02
C LEU A 91 57.42 -13.75 64.53
N GLU A 92 56.81 -13.75 65.71
CA GLU A 92 56.34 -12.55 66.42
C GLU A 92 57.37 -12.22 67.52
N LEU A 93 57.82 -10.97 67.58
CA LEU A 93 58.76 -10.50 68.61
C LEU A 93 57.99 -9.69 69.66
N GLU A 94 58.21 -9.92 70.96
CA GLU A 94 57.44 -9.21 71.99
C GLU A 94 57.71 -7.70 72.04
N ASP A 95 58.89 -7.26 71.58
CA ASP A 95 59.26 -5.85 71.48
C ASP A 95 58.60 -5.13 70.30
N GLU A 96 57.97 -5.88 69.38
CA GLU A 96 57.25 -5.37 68.21
C GLU A 96 55.84 -5.99 68.10
N PRO A 97 54.93 -5.71 69.06
CA PRO A 97 53.61 -6.33 69.08
C PRO A 97 52.81 -5.99 67.82
N GLY A 98 52.15 -7.00 67.24
CA GLY A 98 51.34 -6.85 66.02
C GLY A 98 52.14 -6.96 64.71
N LYS A 99 53.46 -7.15 64.77
CA LYS A 99 54.30 -7.42 63.60
C LYS A 99 54.78 -8.87 63.60
N THR A 100 54.83 -9.44 62.40
CA THR A 100 55.20 -10.83 62.20
C THR A 100 56.17 -10.97 61.04
N TYR A 101 57.30 -11.63 61.27
CA TYR A 101 58.24 -12.02 60.23
C TYR A 101 57.92 -13.43 59.72
N LEU A 102 58.09 -13.69 58.42
CA LEU A 102 58.03 -15.05 57.88
C LEU A 102 59.43 -15.65 57.89
N ALA A 103 59.73 -16.38 58.97
CA ALA A 103 61.06 -16.90 59.23
C ALA A 103 61.13 -18.42 59.09
N ARG A 104 62.34 -18.96 58.90
CA ARG A 104 62.65 -20.36 59.17
C ARG A 104 63.94 -20.43 59.95
N TRP A 105 64.06 -21.43 60.81
CA TRP A 105 65.34 -21.69 61.48
C TRP A 105 66.42 -22.05 60.44
N ALA A 106 67.59 -21.43 60.57
CA ALA A 106 68.75 -21.68 59.72
C ALA A 106 70.02 -21.86 60.57
N GLY A 107 71.02 -22.54 60.00
CA GLY A 107 72.30 -22.79 60.65
C GLY A 107 72.28 -23.95 61.66
N SER A 108 73.32 -24.00 62.50
CA SER A 108 73.48 -24.98 63.57
C SER A 108 73.54 -24.26 64.92
N THR A 109 72.61 -24.57 65.81
CA THR A 109 72.65 -24.07 67.19
C THR A 109 73.68 -24.88 67.99
N GLY A 110 74.89 -24.32 68.16
CA GLY A 110 75.86 -24.82 69.12
C GLY A 110 75.40 -24.52 70.54
N LEU A 111 75.67 -25.45 71.47
CA LEU A 111 75.38 -25.25 72.90
C LEU A 111 76.70 -25.27 73.67
N GLU A 112 76.91 -24.25 74.50
CA GLU A 112 77.98 -24.22 75.49
C GLU A 112 77.39 -24.61 76.85
N GLU A 113 77.88 -25.69 77.46
CA GLU A 113 77.41 -26.20 78.75
C GLU A 113 78.22 -25.58 79.90
N LEU A 114 77.56 -24.79 80.76
CA LEU A 114 78.15 -24.17 81.95
C LEU A 114 77.31 -24.53 83.19
N GLY A 115 77.74 -25.54 83.95
CA GLY A 115 77.26 -25.77 85.32
C GLY A 115 75.75 -25.93 85.50
N GLY A 116 75.08 -26.72 84.64
CA GLY A 116 73.62 -26.96 84.72
C GLY A 116 72.76 -25.95 83.93
N MET A 117 73.41 -24.96 83.33
CA MET A 117 72.83 -24.07 82.32
C MET A 117 73.51 -24.32 80.98
N SER A 118 72.77 -24.15 79.90
CA SER A 118 73.35 -24.11 78.55
C SER A 118 72.96 -22.83 77.87
N GLN A 119 73.94 -22.24 77.18
CA GLN A 119 73.73 -21.08 76.31
C GLN A 119 73.87 -21.51 74.85
N GLY A 120 73.06 -20.93 73.99
CA GLY A 120 73.13 -21.14 72.55
C GLY A 120 72.54 -19.97 71.78
N GLU A 121 72.57 -20.06 70.46
CA GLU A 121 72.00 -19.06 69.55
C GLU A 121 71.05 -19.72 68.54
N ILE A 122 69.86 -19.16 68.38
CA ILE A 122 68.93 -19.52 67.32
C ILE A 122 69.03 -18.46 66.23
N THR A 123 69.40 -18.86 65.01
CA THR A 123 69.35 -17.97 63.84
C THR A 123 68.07 -18.24 63.05
N PHE A 124 67.25 -17.21 62.91
CA PHE A 124 66.08 -17.20 62.03
C PHE A 124 66.47 -16.54 60.71
N TYR A 125 66.37 -17.31 59.62
CA TYR A 125 66.48 -16.80 58.25
C TYR A 125 65.11 -16.31 57.82
N VAL A 126 65.03 -15.03 57.52
CA VAL A 126 63.81 -14.34 57.11
C VAL A 126 63.98 -13.97 55.63
N PRO A 127 63.42 -14.76 54.68
CA PRO A 127 63.61 -14.52 53.26
C PRO A 127 62.98 -13.21 52.77
N ASP A 128 61.89 -12.78 53.42
CA ASP A 128 61.27 -11.48 53.23
C ASP A 128 61.63 -10.60 54.43
N PRO A 129 62.61 -9.68 54.31
CA PRO A 129 63.18 -8.96 55.43
C PRO A 129 62.17 -8.08 56.18
N ASP A 130 61.04 -7.73 55.57
CA ASP A 130 60.06 -6.83 56.14
C ASP A 130 59.13 -7.52 57.14
N ALA A 131 58.87 -6.88 58.27
CA ALA A 131 57.85 -7.34 59.19
C ALA A 131 56.45 -7.06 58.63
N ILE A 132 55.54 -8.03 58.73
CA ILE A 132 54.18 -7.95 58.19
C ILE A 132 53.19 -7.66 59.31
N GLY A 133 52.37 -6.62 59.14
CA GLY A 133 51.28 -6.26 60.05
C GLY A 133 49.98 -7.02 59.80
N GLU A 134 48.90 -6.55 60.44
CA GLU A 134 47.55 -7.07 60.21
C GLU A 134 47.05 -6.77 58.78
N THR A 135 46.04 -7.53 58.34
CA THR A 135 45.41 -7.28 57.03
C THR A 135 44.41 -6.14 57.16
N ALA A 136 44.64 -5.05 56.43
CA ALA A 136 43.70 -3.96 56.26
C ALA A 136 42.90 -4.16 54.97
N THR A 137 41.63 -3.75 54.98
CA THR A 137 40.70 -3.83 53.85
C THR A 137 40.12 -2.46 53.58
N GLN A 138 40.13 -2.03 52.32
CA GLN A 138 39.49 -0.79 51.90
C GLN A 138 38.74 -0.96 50.59
N ARG A 139 37.59 -0.30 50.50
CA ARG A 139 36.83 -0.23 49.25
C ARG A 139 37.46 0.81 48.33
N ILE A 140 37.76 0.42 47.09
CA ILE A 140 38.44 1.26 46.08
C ILE A 140 37.53 1.62 44.90
N ALA A 141 36.32 1.05 44.80
CA ALA A 141 35.28 1.53 43.90
C ALA A 141 33.84 1.31 44.41
N GLY A 142 33.00 2.29 44.07
CA GLY A 142 31.63 2.50 44.53
C GLY A 142 30.56 2.17 43.49
N LEU A 143 29.32 2.08 43.93
CA LEU A 143 28.17 1.87 43.04
C LEU A 143 27.86 3.14 42.23
N GLY A 144 27.52 2.98 40.95
CA GLY A 144 27.01 4.04 40.10
C GLY A 144 25.68 3.65 39.46
N VAL A 145 24.74 4.59 39.39
CA VAL A 145 23.45 4.41 38.69
C VAL A 145 23.28 5.56 37.70
N GLY A 146 22.83 5.25 36.50
CA GLY A 146 22.54 6.25 35.48
C GLY A 146 21.50 5.74 34.49
N ASN A 147 20.91 6.68 33.76
CA ASN A 147 19.94 6.39 32.71
C ASN A 147 20.16 7.37 31.55
N VAL A 148 19.94 6.90 30.32
CA VAL A 148 19.95 7.70 29.10
C VAL A 148 18.67 7.37 28.35
N ALA A 149 17.90 8.40 27.99
CA ALA A 149 16.78 8.30 27.06
C ALA A 149 17.11 9.10 25.79
N SER A 150 17.19 8.41 24.66
CA SER A 150 17.52 9.00 23.34
C SER A 150 16.82 8.34 22.16
N THR A 151 15.99 7.31 22.41
CA THR A 151 15.22 6.61 21.38
C THR A 151 13.72 6.76 21.61
N ALA A 152 12.93 6.45 20.58
CA ALA A 152 11.47 6.42 20.68
C ALA A 152 10.98 5.51 21.83
N SER A 153 11.60 4.34 21.97
CA SER A 153 11.27 3.40 23.06
C SER A 153 11.58 4.01 24.42
N ASP A 154 12.71 4.70 24.56
CA ASP A 154 13.08 5.32 25.83
C ASP A 154 12.08 6.42 26.21
N PHE A 155 11.74 7.30 25.27
CA PHE A 155 10.76 8.36 25.51
C PHE A 155 9.34 7.84 25.76
N ALA A 156 8.97 6.73 25.13
CA ALA A 156 7.69 6.07 25.37
C ALA A 156 7.59 5.40 26.75
N THR A 157 8.71 5.12 27.41
CA THR A 157 8.67 4.67 28.81
C THR A 157 8.18 5.81 29.71
N GLY A 158 7.13 5.56 30.49
CA GLY A 158 6.52 6.53 31.41
C GLY A 158 5.14 7.01 30.95
N THR A 159 4.71 8.16 31.47
CA THR A 159 3.43 8.79 31.11
C THR A 159 3.67 10.04 30.27
N LEU A 160 3.12 10.05 29.05
CA LEU A 160 3.13 11.20 28.15
C LEU A 160 1.78 11.91 28.19
N THR A 161 1.79 13.22 28.43
CA THR A 161 0.60 14.09 28.36
C THR A 161 0.87 15.19 27.34
N ASN A 162 0.08 15.29 26.27
CA ASN A 162 0.26 16.25 25.18
C ASN A 162 1.67 16.24 24.53
N LEU A 163 2.39 15.12 24.62
CA LEU A 163 3.68 14.90 23.95
C LEU A 163 3.59 13.68 23.04
N VAL A 164 4.40 13.68 21.98
CA VAL A 164 4.61 12.54 21.08
C VAL A 164 6.08 12.47 20.70
N THR A 165 6.53 11.31 20.23
CA THR A 165 7.85 11.16 19.63
C THR A 165 7.78 11.40 18.13
N GLU A 166 8.67 12.20 17.57
CA GLU A 166 8.81 12.47 16.13
C GLU A 166 10.22 12.09 15.69
N THR A 167 10.36 11.44 14.53
CA THR A 167 11.68 11.06 13.98
C THR A 167 12.04 11.97 12.82
N VAL A 168 13.18 12.66 12.92
CA VAL A 168 13.73 13.53 11.87
C VAL A 168 15.12 12.99 11.49
N GLY A 169 15.23 12.39 10.30
CA GLY A 169 16.43 11.64 9.92
C GLY A 169 16.60 10.39 10.80
N ASP A 170 17.78 10.22 11.40
CA ASP A 170 18.10 9.12 12.33
C ASP A 170 17.87 9.48 13.80
N GLN A 171 17.33 10.67 14.08
CA GLN A 171 17.15 11.22 15.41
C GLN A 171 15.69 11.16 15.84
N THR A 172 15.44 10.70 17.07
CA THR A 172 14.09 10.72 17.66
C THR A 172 13.99 11.84 18.68
N ASP A 173 13.00 12.70 18.51
CA ASP A 173 12.73 13.83 19.38
C ASP A 173 11.43 13.62 20.15
N LEU A 174 11.41 14.05 21.40
CA LEU A 174 10.16 14.29 22.12
C LEU A 174 9.67 15.70 21.78
N VAL A 175 8.44 15.81 21.27
CA VAL A 175 7.82 17.06 20.82
C VAL A 175 6.40 17.21 21.36
N LEU A 176 5.84 18.42 21.28
CA LEU A 176 4.42 18.62 21.59
C LEU A 176 3.53 17.85 20.61
N GLN A 177 2.41 17.36 21.12
CA GLN A 177 1.37 16.77 20.30
C GLN A 177 0.68 17.86 19.47
N LYS A 178 0.41 17.58 18.20
CA LYS A 178 -0.44 18.43 17.35
C LYS A 178 -1.92 18.25 17.70
N TYR A 179 -2.76 19.23 17.36
CA TYR A 179 -4.21 19.00 17.35
C TYR A 179 -4.57 17.89 16.34
N SER A 180 -5.79 17.36 16.42
CA SER A 180 -6.24 16.34 15.46
C SER A 180 -6.26 16.90 14.05
N SER A 181 -5.62 16.21 13.10
CA SER A 181 -5.78 16.52 11.67
C SER A 181 -7.18 16.14 11.20
N TRP A 182 -7.69 16.87 10.21
CA TRP A 182 -8.92 16.53 9.52
C TRP A 182 -8.71 16.64 8.01
N SER A 183 -9.18 15.64 7.28
CA SER A 183 -9.26 15.68 5.83
C SER A 183 -10.51 14.97 5.34
N SER A 184 -11.01 15.38 4.18
CA SER A 184 -12.13 14.74 3.50
C SER A 184 -11.85 14.63 2.01
N GLN A 185 -12.08 13.43 1.47
CA GLN A 185 -11.87 13.15 0.05
C GLN A 185 -13.17 12.60 -0.57
N ILE A 186 -13.56 13.17 -1.70
CA ILE A 186 -14.66 12.68 -2.54
C ILE A 186 -14.08 12.25 -3.88
N LYS A 187 -14.25 10.97 -4.21
CA LYS A 187 -13.90 10.40 -5.52
C LYS A 187 -15.11 9.79 -6.21
N THR A 188 -15.92 9.07 -5.45
CA THR A 188 -17.10 8.33 -5.95
C THR A 188 -18.38 8.66 -5.17
N GLN A 189 -18.26 9.39 -4.06
CA GLN A 189 -19.33 9.69 -3.11
C GLN A 189 -20.02 11.03 -3.40
N TRP A 190 -20.14 11.42 -4.66
CA TRP A 190 -20.76 12.70 -5.05
C TRP A 190 -22.23 12.82 -4.61
N GLU A 191 -22.92 11.69 -4.43
CA GLU A 191 -24.29 11.63 -3.88
C GLU A 191 -24.42 12.18 -2.46
N THR A 192 -23.31 12.39 -1.74
CA THR A 192 -23.31 13.01 -0.40
C THR A 192 -23.51 14.53 -0.45
N GLY A 193 -23.47 15.14 -1.64
CA GLY A 193 -23.83 16.53 -1.88
C GLY A 193 -25.20 16.68 -2.52
N THR A 194 -25.66 17.92 -2.65
CA THR A 194 -26.86 18.28 -3.40
C THR A 194 -26.49 18.57 -4.85
N MET A 195 -27.15 17.91 -5.81
CA MET A 195 -26.91 18.08 -7.25
C MET A 195 -28.09 18.77 -7.94
N SER A 196 -27.80 19.71 -8.84
CA SER A 196 -28.77 20.33 -9.74
C SER A 196 -28.14 20.50 -11.12
N GLY A 197 -28.59 19.75 -12.13
CA GLY A 197 -27.96 19.78 -13.47
C GLY A 197 -26.55 19.17 -13.51
N MET A 198 -26.11 18.52 -12.43
CA MET A 198 -24.93 17.65 -12.37
C MET A 198 -25.37 16.22 -12.10
N MET A 199 -24.54 15.24 -12.43
CA MET A 199 -24.76 13.84 -12.10
C MET A 199 -23.44 13.12 -11.89
N LYS A 200 -23.49 11.99 -11.18
CA LYS A 200 -22.39 11.02 -11.18
C LYS A 200 -22.47 10.15 -12.43
N ASP A 201 -21.38 10.06 -13.18
CA ASP A 201 -21.29 9.18 -14.34
C ASP A 201 -21.07 7.71 -13.96
N ALA A 202 -21.02 6.83 -14.97
CA ALA A 202 -20.79 5.39 -14.76
C ALA A 202 -19.39 5.06 -14.20
N SER A 203 -18.42 5.96 -14.34
CA SER A 203 -17.07 5.82 -13.77
C SER A 203 -16.98 6.34 -12.33
N GLY A 204 -18.05 6.93 -11.82
CA GLY A 204 -18.11 7.53 -10.48
C GLY A 204 -17.64 8.98 -10.43
N PHE A 205 -17.39 9.64 -11.56
CA PHE A 205 -16.98 11.04 -11.63
C PHE A 205 -18.17 11.99 -11.71
N LEU A 206 -17.98 13.23 -11.28
CA LEU A 206 -19.01 14.27 -11.38
C LEU A 206 -18.95 14.92 -12.77
N THR A 207 -20.09 14.97 -13.46
CA THR A 207 -20.26 15.54 -14.80
C THR A 207 -21.56 16.34 -14.84
N LEU A 208 -21.77 17.16 -15.87
CA LEU A 208 -23.07 17.75 -16.16
C LEU A 208 -24.10 16.64 -16.41
N GLN A 209 -25.35 16.91 -16.05
CA GLN A 209 -26.41 15.96 -16.26
C GLN A 209 -26.66 15.76 -17.76
N ARG A 210 -26.77 14.49 -18.18
CA ARG A 210 -27.31 14.10 -19.49
C ARG A 210 -28.25 12.91 -19.32
N GLY A 211 -29.17 12.76 -20.25
CA GLY A 211 -30.02 11.58 -20.36
C GLY A 211 -29.24 10.35 -20.88
N ALA A 212 -29.93 9.20 -20.92
CA ALA A 212 -29.39 7.96 -21.48
C ALA A 212 -29.45 7.92 -23.02
N GLY A 213 -30.15 8.87 -23.64
CA GLY A 213 -30.54 8.77 -25.04
C GLY A 213 -31.67 7.76 -25.24
N ALA A 214 -32.02 7.48 -26.49
CA ALA A 214 -33.06 6.53 -26.86
C ALA A 214 -32.68 5.81 -28.16
N THR A 215 -32.87 4.50 -28.22
CA THR A 215 -32.62 3.70 -29.41
C THR A 215 -33.80 2.77 -29.73
N LEU A 216 -34.08 2.62 -31.01
CA LEU A 216 -35.06 1.69 -31.55
C LEU A 216 -34.35 0.82 -32.59
N THR A 217 -34.36 -0.50 -32.39
CA THR A 217 -33.79 -1.45 -33.35
C THR A 217 -34.82 -2.50 -33.71
N LYS A 218 -34.94 -2.77 -35.01
CA LYS A 218 -35.82 -3.77 -35.62
C LYS A 218 -35.01 -4.58 -36.62
N ASN A 219 -34.80 -5.85 -36.34
CA ASN A 219 -33.94 -6.75 -37.13
C ASN A 219 -34.29 -8.24 -36.93
N SER A 220 -35.47 -8.52 -36.38
CA SER A 220 -35.93 -9.88 -36.08
C SER A 220 -37.44 -9.95 -36.08
N ASP A 221 -37.98 -11.15 -36.22
CA ASP A 221 -39.44 -11.34 -36.28
C ASP A 221 -40.14 -10.76 -35.03
N ALA A 222 -39.56 -10.99 -33.84
CA ALA A 222 -40.07 -10.47 -32.59
C ALA A 222 -40.05 -8.93 -32.55
N THR A 223 -38.94 -8.31 -32.97
CA THR A 223 -38.79 -6.85 -32.88
C THR A 223 -39.68 -6.13 -33.89
N PHE A 224 -39.81 -6.63 -35.12
CA PHE A 224 -40.72 -6.10 -36.14
C PHE A 224 -42.21 -6.32 -35.79
N SER A 225 -42.55 -7.39 -35.06
CA SER A 225 -43.94 -7.65 -34.64
C SER A 225 -44.44 -6.74 -33.52
N ALA A 226 -43.56 -6.05 -32.81
CA ALA A 226 -43.90 -5.19 -31.67
C ALA A 226 -44.53 -3.82 -32.06
N GLY A 227 -44.83 -3.59 -33.34
CA GLY A 227 -45.43 -2.35 -33.84
C GLY A 227 -46.94 -2.44 -34.10
N THR A 228 -47.53 -1.34 -34.57
CA THR A 228 -48.88 -1.38 -35.16
C THR A 228 -48.76 -1.75 -36.62
N LEU A 229 -49.14 -2.98 -36.97
CA LEU A 229 -48.98 -3.54 -38.32
C LEU A 229 -50.30 -3.50 -39.09
N SER A 230 -50.24 -3.09 -40.35
CA SER A 230 -51.36 -3.13 -41.29
C SER A 230 -50.88 -3.69 -42.62
N ASN A 231 -51.40 -4.84 -43.03
CA ASN A 231 -51.00 -5.54 -44.25
C ASN A 231 -49.49 -5.88 -44.36
N VAL A 232 -48.82 -6.00 -43.22
CA VAL A 232 -47.43 -6.47 -43.12
C VAL A 232 -47.33 -7.51 -42.02
N VAL A 233 -46.30 -8.35 -42.11
CA VAL A 233 -45.96 -9.41 -41.16
C VAL A 233 -44.44 -9.50 -41.05
N ALA A 234 -43.96 -9.79 -39.84
CA ALA A 234 -42.55 -10.11 -39.64
C ALA A 234 -42.34 -11.61 -39.93
N SER A 235 -41.43 -11.93 -40.84
CA SER A 235 -41.10 -13.31 -41.17
C SER A 235 -39.69 -13.44 -41.72
N SER A 236 -38.93 -14.40 -41.16
CA SER A 236 -37.53 -14.66 -41.53
C SER A 236 -36.61 -13.46 -41.25
N ASN A 237 -36.84 -12.79 -40.13
CA ASN A 237 -36.14 -11.60 -39.66
C ASN A 237 -36.27 -10.36 -40.56
N SER A 238 -37.30 -10.31 -41.40
CA SER A 238 -37.63 -9.11 -42.18
C SER A 238 -39.11 -8.77 -42.06
N LEU A 239 -39.45 -7.49 -42.20
CA LEU A 239 -40.84 -7.06 -42.38
C LEU A 239 -41.22 -7.21 -43.85
N LYS A 240 -42.35 -7.87 -44.13
CA LYS A 240 -42.87 -8.17 -45.48
C LYS A 240 -44.37 -7.88 -45.52
N LEU A 241 -44.97 -7.80 -46.70
CA LEU A 241 -46.43 -7.74 -46.90
C LEU A 241 -47.07 -9.07 -46.51
N SER A 242 -48.16 -9.02 -45.74
CA SER A 242 -48.83 -10.23 -45.22
C SER A 242 -49.81 -10.86 -46.19
N THR A 243 -50.28 -10.11 -47.19
CA THR A 243 -51.32 -10.56 -48.14
C THR A 243 -50.79 -10.91 -49.53
N ILE A 244 -49.49 -11.19 -49.69
CA ILE A 244 -48.97 -11.64 -50.98
C ILE A 244 -49.74 -12.90 -51.42
N PRO A 245 -50.33 -12.89 -52.63
CA PRO A 245 -51.08 -14.03 -53.14
C PRO A 245 -50.31 -15.34 -53.07
N LYS A 246 -51.04 -16.40 -52.71
CA LYS A 246 -50.51 -17.76 -52.80
C LYS A 246 -50.65 -18.24 -54.23
N TRP A 247 -49.51 -18.52 -54.85
CA TRP A 247 -49.45 -19.05 -56.20
C TRP A 247 -49.21 -20.55 -56.14
N LEU A 248 -50.07 -21.34 -56.79
CA LEU A 248 -49.84 -22.78 -57.01
C LEU A 248 -48.54 -23.00 -57.77
N ASN A 249 -48.21 -22.05 -58.64
CA ASN A 249 -46.98 -22.03 -59.37
C ASN A 249 -46.54 -20.57 -59.55
N ARG A 250 -45.39 -20.22 -58.97
CA ARG A 250 -44.77 -18.90 -59.09
C ARG A 250 -43.45 -19.05 -59.83
N ASP A 251 -43.35 -18.49 -61.02
CA ASP A 251 -42.17 -18.57 -61.86
C ASP A 251 -41.72 -17.18 -62.34
N ASP A 252 -40.50 -16.80 -61.98
CA ASP A 252 -39.84 -15.55 -62.37
C ASP A 252 -38.99 -15.69 -63.65
N LEU A 253 -39.08 -16.84 -64.32
CA LEU A 253 -38.42 -17.13 -65.59
C LEU A 253 -36.91 -16.82 -65.60
N SER A 254 -36.28 -16.74 -64.43
CA SER A 254 -34.83 -16.57 -64.29
C SER A 254 -34.05 -17.80 -64.78
N ALA A 255 -34.72 -18.95 -64.81
CA ALA A 255 -34.24 -20.22 -65.36
C ALA A 255 -35.41 -21.02 -65.98
N TRP A 256 -36.05 -20.51 -67.03
CA TRP A 256 -37.32 -21.05 -67.55
C TRP A 256 -37.29 -22.56 -67.83
N LYS A 257 -36.19 -23.10 -68.37
CA LYS A 257 -36.06 -24.54 -68.64
C LYS A 257 -36.08 -25.41 -67.38
N SER A 258 -35.44 -24.96 -66.29
CA SER A 258 -35.46 -25.72 -65.03
C SER A 258 -36.85 -25.67 -64.36
N GLN A 259 -37.65 -24.67 -64.71
CA GLN A 259 -39.02 -24.49 -64.24
C GLN A 259 -40.08 -25.22 -65.11
N LYS A 260 -39.66 -26.26 -65.84
CA LYS A 260 -40.53 -27.17 -66.62
C LYS A 260 -41.27 -26.52 -67.80
N TRP A 261 -40.77 -25.39 -68.28
CA TRP A 261 -41.20 -24.86 -69.57
C TRP A 261 -40.49 -25.61 -70.71
N SER A 262 -41.24 -25.89 -71.78
CA SER A 262 -40.81 -26.66 -72.93
C SER A 262 -41.01 -25.87 -74.22
N ASP A 263 -39.92 -25.73 -74.98
CA ASP A 263 -39.90 -25.22 -76.35
C ASP A 263 -39.82 -26.36 -77.39
N ALA A 264 -40.17 -27.59 -76.98
CA ALA A 264 -40.04 -28.80 -77.80
C ALA A 264 -41.07 -28.90 -78.94
N TYR A 265 -42.03 -27.98 -79.02
CA TYR A 265 -42.98 -27.92 -80.11
C TYR A 265 -42.35 -27.26 -81.34
N PHE A 266 -42.49 -27.89 -82.51
CA PHE A 266 -42.02 -27.38 -83.81
C PHE A 266 -40.50 -27.15 -83.90
N THR A 267 -39.67 -27.87 -83.14
CA THR A 267 -38.22 -27.65 -83.11
C THR A 267 -37.55 -27.72 -84.47
N ASP A 268 -38.03 -28.60 -85.35
CA ASP A 268 -37.41 -28.88 -86.64
C ASP A 268 -37.86 -27.89 -87.74
N THR A 269 -38.97 -27.17 -87.52
CA THR A 269 -39.60 -26.31 -88.52
C THR A 269 -39.69 -24.83 -88.09
N ARG A 270 -39.47 -24.52 -86.81
CA ARG A 270 -39.60 -23.17 -86.25
C ARG A 270 -38.64 -22.16 -86.89
N LYS A 271 -39.12 -20.95 -87.19
CA LYS A 271 -38.30 -19.82 -87.69
C LYS A 271 -38.03 -18.80 -86.60
N GLY A 272 -37.34 -19.22 -85.55
CA GLY A 272 -37.01 -18.38 -84.40
C GLY A 272 -36.34 -19.14 -83.26
N SER A 273 -36.24 -18.50 -82.10
CA SER A 273 -35.59 -19.05 -80.92
C SER A 273 -36.31 -18.69 -79.62
N VAL A 274 -36.15 -19.56 -78.62
CA VAL A 274 -36.47 -19.28 -77.22
C VAL A 274 -35.15 -19.32 -76.45
N SER A 275 -34.81 -18.24 -75.74
CA SER A 275 -33.53 -18.08 -75.05
C SER A 275 -33.72 -17.57 -73.63
N GLN A 276 -32.86 -18.02 -72.70
CA GLN A 276 -32.76 -17.45 -71.37
C GLN A 276 -32.01 -16.11 -71.45
N GLN A 277 -32.54 -15.10 -70.78
CA GLN A 277 -31.87 -13.83 -70.52
C GLN A 277 -31.70 -13.66 -69.01
N SER A 278 -30.91 -12.71 -68.54
CA SER A 278 -30.84 -12.43 -67.09
C SER A 278 -32.24 -12.01 -66.63
N GLY A 279 -32.87 -12.78 -65.72
CA GLY A 279 -34.17 -12.48 -65.11
C GLY A 279 -35.41 -12.56 -66.01
N TYR A 280 -35.32 -13.09 -67.24
CA TYR A 280 -36.50 -13.32 -68.10
C TYR A 280 -36.23 -14.31 -69.23
N MET A 281 -37.31 -14.81 -69.83
CA MET A 281 -37.29 -15.62 -71.06
C MET A 281 -37.57 -14.75 -72.29
N ARG A 282 -36.80 -14.91 -73.36
CA ARG A 282 -37.04 -14.24 -74.65
C ARG A 282 -37.51 -15.23 -75.71
N ILE A 283 -38.60 -14.87 -76.39
CA ILE A 283 -39.11 -15.53 -77.59
C ILE A 283 -38.89 -14.58 -78.77
N ALA A 284 -38.14 -15.01 -79.78
CA ALA A 284 -37.88 -14.23 -80.99
C ALA A 284 -38.25 -15.05 -82.23
N LYS A 285 -39.19 -14.55 -83.04
CA LYS A 285 -39.54 -15.13 -84.34
C LYS A 285 -39.13 -14.18 -85.46
N THR A 286 -38.25 -14.65 -86.34
CA THR A 286 -37.59 -13.82 -87.37
C THR A 286 -38.20 -13.94 -88.76
N GLY A 287 -39.12 -14.88 -89.00
CA GLY A 287 -39.79 -15.04 -90.29
C GLY A 287 -41.16 -15.73 -90.24
N THR A 288 -41.87 -15.71 -91.36
CA THR A 288 -43.19 -16.34 -91.55
C THR A 288 -43.09 -17.59 -92.44
N GLY A 289 -44.15 -18.41 -92.46
CA GLY A 289 -44.28 -19.60 -93.31
C GLY A 289 -44.97 -20.77 -92.61
N THR A 290 -45.39 -21.78 -93.37
CA THR A 290 -46.02 -23.00 -92.85
C THR A 290 -45.10 -23.69 -91.83
N ASP A 291 -45.68 -24.13 -90.71
CA ASP A 291 -44.99 -24.80 -89.60
C ASP A 291 -43.85 -23.99 -88.95
N SER A 292 -43.81 -22.66 -89.18
CA SER A 292 -42.76 -21.79 -88.63
C SER A 292 -42.99 -21.37 -87.17
N THR A 293 -44.05 -21.88 -86.54
CA THR A 293 -44.50 -21.53 -85.20
C THR A 293 -43.37 -21.65 -84.16
N VAL A 294 -43.20 -20.62 -83.32
CA VAL A 294 -42.33 -20.65 -82.14
C VAL A 294 -43.23 -20.68 -80.92
N MET A 295 -43.17 -21.75 -80.14
CA MET A 295 -44.05 -21.96 -78.99
C MET A 295 -43.25 -22.42 -77.78
N VAL A 296 -43.59 -21.86 -76.61
CA VAL A 296 -43.10 -22.32 -75.32
C VAL A 296 -44.29 -22.55 -74.41
N THR A 297 -44.35 -23.74 -73.81
CA THR A 297 -45.49 -24.17 -72.99
C THR A 297 -45.02 -24.71 -71.66
N ARG A 298 -45.93 -24.69 -70.69
CA ARG A 298 -45.78 -25.39 -69.43
C ARG A 298 -47.01 -26.24 -69.22
N SER A 299 -46.79 -27.53 -68.95
CA SER A 299 -47.86 -28.42 -68.51
C SER A 299 -48.41 -27.90 -67.18
N ALA A 300 -49.72 -27.89 -67.04
CA ALA A 300 -50.40 -27.36 -65.86
C ALA A 300 -51.42 -28.38 -65.36
N ASP A 301 -51.50 -28.51 -64.04
CA ASP A 301 -52.57 -29.24 -63.36
C ASP A 301 -53.58 -28.19 -62.86
N TYR A 302 -54.76 -28.15 -63.50
CA TYR A 302 -55.78 -27.15 -63.23
C TYR A 302 -56.80 -27.54 -62.15
N THR A 303 -56.36 -28.31 -61.16
CA THR A 303 -57.23 -28.82 -60.08
C THR A 303 -57.88 -27.74 -59.21
N VAL A 304 -57.31 -26.54 -59.10
CA VAL A 304 -57.82 -25.49 -58.18
C VAL A 304 -57.66 -24.04 -58.67
N GLY A 305 -56.86 -23.80 -59.71
CA GLY A 305 -56.51 -22.44 -60.17
C GLY A 305 -57.29 -22.02 -61.42
N ARG A 306 -57.66 -20.74 -61.45
CA ARG A 306 -58.44 -20.12 -62.53
C ARG A 306 -57.87 -18.78 -62.98
N THR A 307 -56.69 -18.43 -62.50
CA THR A 307 -56.04 -17.17 -62.80
C THR A 307 -54.56 -17.35 -63.09
N ILE A 308 -54.09 -16.71 -64.16
CA ILE A 308 -52.68 -16.58 -64.50
C ILE A 308 -52.33 -15.09 -64.50
N LEU A 309 -51.34 -14.70 -63.73
CA LEU A 309 -50.74 -13.38 -63.79
C LEU A 309 -49.45 -13.47 -64.60
N LEU A 310 -49.28 -12.59 -65.58
CA LEU A 310 -48.15 -12.60 -66.48
C LEU A 310 -47.54 -11.21 -66.59
N CYS A 311 -46.21 -11.13 -66.52
CA CYS A 311 -45.44 -9.93 -66.79
C CYS A 311 -44.64 -10.15 -68.06
N TYR A 312 -44.86 -9.31 -69.05
CA TYR A 312 -44.15 -9.38 -70.32
C TYR A 312 -43.96 -8.00 -70.93
N ARG A 313 -43.05 -7.92 -71.89
CA ARG A 313 -42.94 -6.81 -72.80
C ARG A 313 -42.80 -7.29 -74.24
N THR A 314 -43.41 -6.56 -75.16
CA THR A 314 -43.33 -6.86 -76.59
C THR A 314 -43.58 -5.59 -77.40
N THR A 315 -43.08 -5.56 -78.63
CA THR A 315 -43.33 -4.51 -79.62
C THR A 315 -44.34 -4.93 -80.69
N THR A 316 -44.86 -6.16 -80.62
CA THR A 316 -45.78 -6.73 -81.62
C THR A 316 -47.14 -7.04 -81.00
N THR A 317 -48.21 -6.96 -81.80
CA THR A 317 -49.57 -7.38 -81.40
C THR A 317 -49.85 -8.85 -81.73
N LYS A 318 -48.81 -9.58 -82.17
CA LYS A 318 -48.91 -10.94 -82.69
C LYS A 318 -48.50 -12.03 -81.69
N LEU A 319 -48.04 -11.65 -80.50
CA LEU A 319 -47.75 -12.61 -79.44
C LEU A 319 -49.07 -13.18 -78.93
N ARG A 320 -49.24 -14.50 -79.02
CA ARG A 320 -50.43 -15.17 -78.50
C ARG A 320 -50.15 -15.83 -77.15
N PHE A 321 -51.13 -15.78 -76.26
CA PHE A 321 -51.17 -16.59 -75.06
C PHE A 321 -52.22 -17.69 -75.24
N GLN A 322 -51.80 -18.94 -75.03
CA GLN A 322 -52.66 -20.12 -75.12
C GLN A 322 -52.90 -20.67 -73.72
N VAL A 323 -54.14 -21.03 -73.44
CA VAL A 323 -54.54 -21.80 -72.25
C VAL A 323 -55.36 -23.00 -72.71
N VAL A 324 -55.03 -24.19 -72.23
CA VAL A 324 -55.75 -25.44 -72.48
C VAL A 324 -56.14 -26.04 -71.14
N VAL A 325 -57.43 -26.26 -70.90
CA VAL A 325 -57.97 -26.85 -69.67
C VAL A 325 -59.10 -27.81 -70.02
N ASN A 326 -59.01 -29.08 -69.58
CA ASN A 326 -60.06 -30.10 -69.75
C ASN A 326 -60.63 -30.18 -71.17
N GLY A 327 -59.73 -30.19 -72.18
CA GLY A 327 -60.10 -30.25 -73.59
C GLY A 327 -60.69 -28.95 -74.17
N SER A 328 -60.65 -27.84 -73.43
CA SER A 328 -61.02 -26.50 -73.91
C SER A 328 -59.78 -25.66 -74.13
N LYS A 329 -59.65 -25.05 -75.32
CA LYS A 329 -58.50 -24.22 -75.72
C LYS A 329 -58.93 -22.78 -75.97
N TRP A 330 -58.22 -21.83 -75.37
CA TRP A 330 -58.31 -20.41 -75.67
C TRP A 330 -56.98 -19.92 -76.24
N ASP A 331 -57.05 -19.19 -77.35
CA ASP A 331 -55.90 -18.58 -78.02
C ASP A 331 -56.21 -17.09 -78.26
N PHE A 332 -55.40 -16.18 -77.73
CA PHE A 332 -55.61 -14.75 -77.93
C PHE A 332 -54.32 -13.94 -78.02
N ASN A 333 -54.38 -12.82 -78.75
CA ASN A 333 -53.27 -11.91 -78.89
C ASN A 333 -53.10 -11.08 -77.60
N LEU A 334 -51.89 -11.08 -77.07
CA LEU A 334 -51.47 -10.16 -76.03
C LEU A 334 -51.23 -8.76 -76.63
N PRO A 335 -51.58 -7.68 -75.90
CA PRO A 335 -51.35 -6.32 -76.38
C PRO A 335 -49.86 -5.99 -76.54
N ASN A 336 -49.57 -5.10 -77.48
CA ASN A 336 -48.27 -4.45 -77.60
C ASN A 336 -48.03 -3.57 -76.36
N THR A 337 -46.91 -3.76 -75.67
CA THR A 337 -46.58 -3.02 -74.44
C THR A 337 -45.63 -1.85 -74.70
N SER A 338 -45.32 -1.55 -75.96
CA SER A 338 -44.32 -0.54 -76.35
C SER A 338 -42.96 -0.77 -75.68
N ASN A 339 -42.59 -2.06 -75.49
CA ASN A 339 -41.38 -2.50 -74.80
C ASN A 339 -41.31 -2.14 -73.29
N ALA A 340 -42.42 -1.74 -72.67
CA ALA A 340 -42.54 -1.61 -71.21
C ALA A 340 -42.97 -2.95 -70.58
N TRP A 341 -42.48 -3.26 -69.38
CA TRP A 341 -42.95 -4.41 -68.61
C TRP A 341 -44.33 -4.11 -68.05
N LEU A 342 -45.33 -4.85 -68.52
CA LEU A 342 -46.71 -4.69 -68.07
C LEU A 342 -47.24 -6.00 -67.52
N TRP A 343 -48.01 -5.87 -66.45
CA TRP A 343 -48.70 -6.99 -65.83
C TRP A 343 -50.11 -7.16 -66.40
N TYR A 344 -50.45 -8.40 -66.74
CA TYR A 344 -51.79 -8.79 -67.17
C TYR A 344 -52.27 -9.98 -66.36
N ARG A 345 -53.57 -10.01 -66.09
CA ARG A 345 -54.26 -11.09 -65.40
C ARG A 345 -55.21 -11.78 -66.36
N VAL A 346 -55.05 -13.08 -66.49
CA VAL A 346 -55.87 -13.96 -67.32
C VAL A 346 -56.74 -14.80 -66.41
N GLU A 347 -58.05 -14.80 -66.61
CA GLU A 347 -59.02 -15.52 -65.78
C GLU A 347 -60.00 -16.31 -66.61
N TRP A 348 -60.39 -17.50 -66.14
CA TRP A 348 -61.49 -18.27 -66.72
C TRP A 348 -62.38 -18.80 -65.60
N ALA A 349 -63.68 -18.49 -65.68
CA ALA A 349 -64.65 -18.94 -64.67
C ALA A 349 -65.18 -20.35 -64.95
N ASP A 350 -65.11 -20.79 -66.20
CA ASP A 350 -65.62 -22.06 -66.70
C ASP A 350 -64.79 -22.51 -67.90
N THR A 351 -65.20 -23.60 -68.56
CA THR A 351 -64.56 -24.13 -69.76
C THR A 351 -64.97 -23.39 -71.05
N THR A 352 -65.76 -22.33 -70.95
CA THR A 352 -66.31 -21.59 -72.11
C THR A 352 -65.66 -20.23 -72.31
N THR A 353 -65.41 -19.47 -71.24
CA THR A 353 -64.95 -18.08 -71.35
C THR A 353 -63.66 -17.80 -70.59
N LEU A 354 -62.75 -17.08 -71.25
CA LEU A 354 -61.52 -16.56 -70.69
C LEU A 354 -61.44 -15.06 -70.92
N LYS A 355 -60.99 -14.31 -69.91
CA LYS A 355 -60.81 -12.86 -69.94
C LYS A 355 -59.36 -12.50 -69.60
N CYS A 356 -58.82 -11.50 -70.28
CA CYS A 356 -57.50 -10.94 -69.98
C CYS A 356 -57.65 -9.46 -69.59
N TYR A 357 -57.05 -9.05 -68.47
CA TYR A 357 -57.14 -7.72 -67.89
C TYR A 357 -55.75 -7.11 -67.73
N PRO A 358 -55.53 -5.84 -68.08
CA PRO A 358 -54.39 -5.09 -67.56
C PRO A 358 -54.50 -4.99 -66.03
N VAL A 359 -53.41 -5.20 -65.29
CA VAL A 359 -53.42 -5.02 -63.83
C VAL A 359 -53.77 -3.56 -63.48
N GLY A 360 -54.69 -3.39 -62.53
CA GLY A 360 -55.24 -2.08 -62.16
C GLY A 360 -56.51 -1.68 -62.94
N SER A 361 -56.97 -2.49 -63.90
CA SER A 361 -58.18 -2.25 -64.69
C SER A 361 -59.24 -3.34 -64.49
N ALA A 362 -60.46 -2.92 -64.13
CA ALA A 362 -61.62 -3.82 -64.10
C ALA A 362 -62.16 -4.17 -65.49
N ALA A 363 -61.80 -3.42 -66.53
CA ALA A 363 -62.22 -3.68 -67.90
C ALA A 363 -61.27 -4.72 -68.55
N PRO A 364 -61.79 -5.82 -69.12
CA PRO A 364 -60.96 -6.78 -69.83
C PRO A 364 -60.42 -6.15 -71.12
N TYR A 365 -59.13 -6.38 -71.38
CA TYR A 365 -58.53 -6.11 -72.68
C TYR A 365 -59.14 -7.00 -73.78
N THR A 366 -59.39 -8.28 -73.46
CA THR A 366 -60.08 -9.19 -74.37
C THR A 366 -60.89 -10.25 -73.63
N THR A 367 -61.96 -10.74 -74.27
CA THR A 367 -62.77 -11.89 -73.83
C THR A 367 -62.79 -12.91 -74.97
N GLN A 368 -62.58 -14.18 -74.64
CA GLN A 368 -62.34 -15.25 -75.60
C GLN A 368 -63.22 -16.46 -75.28
N THR A 369 -63.78 -17.06 -76.32
CA THR A 369 -64.55 -18.30 -76.23
C THR A 369 -63.63 -19.49 -76.52
N SER A 370 -63.81 -20.59 -75.81
CA SER A 370 -62.99 -21.79 -76.02
C SER A 370 -63.30 -22.49 -77.34
N THR A 371 -62.31 -23.25 -77.81
CA THR A 371 -62.44 -24.22 -78.90
C THR A 371 -62.11 -25.62 -78.37
N PRO A 372 -62.83 -26.68 -78.76
CA PRO A 372 -62.49 -28.04 -78.34
C PRO A 372 -61.10 -28.46 -78.80
N THR A 373 -60.36 -29.18 -77.96
CA THR A 373 -59.05 -29.75 -78.28
C THR A 373 -58.82 -31.08 -77.58
N SER A 374 -57.99 -31.95 -78.17
CA SER A 374 -57.46 -33.15 -77.52
C SER A 374 -56.09 -32.94 -76.86
N SER A 375 -55.58 -31.70 -76.88
CA SER A 375 -54.29 -31.36 -76.26
C SER A 375 -54.35 -31.52 -74.74
N SER A 376 -53.22 -31.89 -74.13
CA SER A 376 -53.07 -31.90 -72.68
C SER A 376 -53.13 -30.50 -72.09
N ASP A 377 -53.52 -30.43 -70.82
CA ASP A 377 -53.61 -29.22 -70.04
C ASP A 377 -52.26 -28.49 -69.95
N ARG A 378 -52.25 -27.25 -70.43
CA ARG A 378 -51.06 -26.40 -70.52
C ARG A 378 -51.41 -24.93 -70.66
N TYR A 379 -50.45 -24.07 -70.40
CA TYR A 379 -50.48 -22.69 -70.87
C TYR A 379 -49.14 -22.34 -71.51
N GLY A 380 -49.13 -21.33 -72.39
CA GLY A 380 -47.91 -21.00 -73.11
C GLY A 380 -48.02 -19.76 -73.98
N PHE A 381 -46.85 -19.34 -74.45
CA PHE A 381 -46.70 -18.23 -75.38
C PHE A 381 -46.36 -18.78 -76.76
N LEU A 382 -46.95 -18.20 -77.80
CA LEU A 382 -46.67 -18.62 -79.17
C LEU A 382 -46.73 -17.48 -80.18
N PHE A 383 -45.89 -17.60 -81.19
CA PHE A 383 -46.01 -16.88 -82.46
C PHE A 383 -46.37 -17.89 -83.55
N GLY A 384 -47.52 -17.70 -84.21
CA GLY A 384 -47.96 -18.57 -85.30
C GLY A 384 -47.22 -18.38 -86.60
N ASP A 385 -47.62 -19.16 -87.60
CA ASP A 385 -47.00 -19.20 -88.93
C ASP A 385 -46.93 -17.85 -89.64
N SER A 386 -47.95 -17.01 -89.48
CA SER A 386 -48.02 -15.64 -90.06
C SER A 386 -47.48 -14.54 -89.14
N ASP A 387 -47.06 -14.88 -87.91
CA ASP A 387 -46.61 -13.92 -86.91
C ASP A 387 -45.08 -13.71 -86.96
N ALA A 388 -44.60 -12.56 -86.51
CA ALA A 388 -43.18 -12.29 -86.28
C ALA A 388 -43.02 -11.23 -85.18
N GLY A 389 -41.86 -11.23 -84.51
CA GLY A 389 -41.54 -10.25 -83.47
C GLY A 389 -40.74 -10.83 -82.31
N THR A 390 -40.63 -10.04 -81.25
CA THR A 390 -39.93 -10.42 -80.02
C THR A 390 -40.82 -10.17 -78.82
N ALA A 391 -40.82 -11.11 -77.88
CA ALA A 391 -41.47 -10.99 -76.60
C ALA A 391 -40.50 -11.42 -75.50
N ASP A 392 -40.41 -10.61 -74.46
CA ASP A 392 -39.70 -10.93 -73.24
C ASP A 392 -40.74 -11.19 -72.14
N ILE A 393 -40.61 -12.30 -71.42
CA ILE A 393 -41.54 -12.71 -70.37
C ILE A 393 -40.72 -12.85 -69.10
N SER A 394 -41.03 -12.03 -68.10
CA SER A 394 -40.30 -11.99 -66.83
C SER A 394 -41.00 -12.78 -65.74
N ALA A 395 -42.32 -12.90 -65.75
CA ALA A 395 -43.01 -13.64 -64.71
C ALA A 395 -44.29 -14.29 -65.22
N VAL A 396 -44.57 -15.48 -64.70
CA VAL A 396 -45.85 -16.17 -64.89
C VAL A 396 -46.23 -16.85 -63.58
N TYR A 397 -47.32 -16.38 -62.98
CA TYR A 397 -47.85 -16.92 -61.74
C TYR A 397 -49.24 -17.49 -61.96
N TYR A 398 -49.47 -18.71 -61.49
CA TYR A 398 -50.73 -19.42 -61.64
C TYR A 398 -51.29 -19.78 -60.25
N GLY A 399 -52.56 -19.46 -60.01
CA GLY A 399 -53.17 -19.58 -58.70
C GLY A 399 -54.70 -19.52 -58.70
N ALA A 400 -55.28 -19.60 -57.51
CA ALA A 400 -56.71 -19.46 -57.30
C ALA A 400 -57.13 -18.00 -57.40
N THR A 401 -58.26 -17.73 -58.07
CA THR A 401 -58.80 -16.37 -58.23
C THR A 401 -59.08 -15.68 -56.90
N THR A 402 -59.44 -16.45 -55.87
CA THR A 402 -59.73 -15.96 -54.51
C THR A 402 -58.52 -15.44 -53.76
N ASP A 403 -57.31 -15.87 -54.14
CA ASP A 403 -56.07 -15.49 -53.46
C ASP A 403 -55.43 -14.22 -54.04
N ILE A 404 -55.99 -13.68 -55.13
CA ILE A 404 -55.43 -12.58 -55.90
C ILE A 404 -56.26 -11.30 -55.65
N PRO A 405 -55.63 -10.12 -55.47
CA PRO A 405 -56.35 -8.88 -55.17
C PRO A 405 -57.38 -8.51 -56.23
N PRO A 406 -58.37 -7.65 -55.93
CA PRO A 406 -59.33 -7.17 -56.93
C PRO A 406 -58.65 -6.59 -58.18
N LEU A 407 -59.31 -6.69 -59.35
CA LEU A 407 -58.77 -6.25 -60.65
C LEU A 407 -58.29 -4.79 -60.70
N THR A 408 -58.90 -3.92 -59.87
CA THR A 408 -58.54 -2.50 -59.74
C THR A 408 -57.26 -2.25 -58.93
N THR A 409 -56.71 -3.29 -58.29
CA THR A 409 -55.48 -3.20 -57.50
C THR A 409 -54.29 -3.17 -58.43
N SER A 410 -53.58 -2.04 -58.49
CA SER A 410 -52.34 -1.90 -59.26
C SER A 410 -51.08 -2.14 -58.42
N SER A 411 -51.18 -2.01 -57.10
CA SER A 411 -50.11 -2.29 -56.15
C SER A 411 -50.67 -2.71 -54.79
N MET A 412 -49.89 -3.45 -54.03
CA MET A 412 -50.17 -3.81 -52.65
C MET A 412 -49.34 -2.93 -51.73
N VAL A 413 -49.98 -2.36 -50.72
CA VAL A 413 -49.35 -1.47 -49.74
C VAL A 413 -49.61 -2.00 -48.34
N GLY A 414 -48.57 -1.97 -47.51
CA GLY A 414 -48.68 -2.28 -46.10
C GLY A 414 -47.82 -1.33 -45.26
N THR A 415 -48.21 -1.11 -44.02
CA THR A 415 -47.58 -0.15 -43.13
C THR A 415 -47.28 -0.76 -41.77
N ALA A 416 -46.19 -0.29 -41.16
CA ALA A 416 -45.87 -0.55 -39.77
C ALA A 416 -45.56 0.77 -39.06
N ILE A 417 -46.10 0.97 -37.86
CA ILE A 417 -45.74 2.09 -36.99
C ILE A 417 -45.00 1.55 -35.76
N TYR A 418 -43.82 2.10 -35.52
CA TYR A 418 -43.00 1.83 -34.34
C TYR A 418 -42.83 3.10 -33.51
N THR A 419 -42.87 2.99 -32.19
CA THR A 419 -42.72 4.12 -31.28
C THR A 419 -41.42 3.98 -30.48
N LEU A 420 -40.63 5.05 -30.45
CA LEU A 420 -39.45 5.22 -29.60
C LEU A 420 -39.80 6.22 -28.48
N PRO A 421 -39.88 5.77 -27.21
CA PRO A 421 -40.00 6.68 -26.07
C PRO A 421 -38.78 7.60 -25.97
N LEU A 422 -38.98 8.88 -25.69
CA LEU A 422 -37.91 9.88 -25.56
C LEU A 422 -37.71 10.34 -24.10
N ASP A 423 -38.36 9.68 -23.14
CA ASP A 423 -38.39 10.06 -21.72
C ASP A 423 -36.99 10.22 -21.11
N ALA A 424 -36.05 9.37 -21.54
CA ALA A 424 -34.69 9.33 -21.03
C ALA A 424 -33.70 10.19 -21.83
N VAL A 425 -34.14 10.91 -22.86
CA VAL A 425 -33.24 11.72 -23.71
C VAL A 425 -32.87 13.04 -23.04
N GLY A 426 -33.78 13.70 -22.32
CA GLY A 426 -33.49 15.02 -21.76
C GLY A 426 -33.19 16.04 -22.86
N VAL A 427 -32.00 16.64 -22.84
CA VAL A 427 -31.53 17.47 -23.96
C VAL A 427 -31.10 16.55 -25.11
N PRO A 428 -31.61 16.69 -26.33
CA PRO A 428 -31.24 15.84 -27.46
C PRO A 428 -29.86 16.23 -28.00
N GLY A 429 -29.06 15.22 -28.31
CA GLY A 429 -27.84 15.36 -29.10
C GLY A 429 -28.11 15.09 -30.59
N ILE A 430 -27.21 14.31 -31.21
CA ILE A 430 -27.36 13.83 -32.59
C ILE A 430 -28.46 12.76 -32.65
N SER A 431 -29.30 12.85 -33.69
CA SER A 431 -30.25 11.81 -34.06
C SER A 431 -29.89 11.22 -35.42
N THR A 432 -30.06 9.90 -35.59
CA THR A 432 -29.83 9.20 -36.87
C THR A 432 -30.86 8.11 -37.09
N ILE A 433 -31.26 7.91 -38.34
CA ILE A 433 -32.04 6.75 -38.79
C ILE A 433 -31.22 5.98 -39.83
N SER A 434 -31.21 4.65 -39.76
CA SER A 434 -30.56 3.77 -40.74
C SER A 434 -31.44 2.56 -40.98
N PHE A 435 -31.50 2.11 -42.22
CA PHE A 435 -32.30 0.97 -42.62
C PHE A 435 -31.70 0.28 -43.85
N ASP A 436 -32.04 -1.00 -44.00
CA ASP A 436 -31.62 -1.87 -45.10
C ASP A 436 -32.78 -2.76 -45.54
N TRP A 437 -32.99 -2.90 -46.85
CA TRP A 437 -34.11 -3.66 -47.39
C TRP A 437 -33.78 -4.28 -48.75
N ASP A 438 -34.41 -5.43 -49.02
CA ASP A 438 -34.32 -6.13 -50.29
C ASP A 438 -35.57 -5.89 -51.14
N SER A 439 -35.34 -5.61 -52.41
CA SER A 439 -36.39 -5.42 -53.40
C SER A 439 -36.96 -6.72 -53.97
N LEU A 440 -36.71 -7.87 -53.33
CA LEU A 440 -37.01 -9.24 -53.82
C LEU A 440 -38.17 -9.23 -54.83
N THR A 441 -37.84 -9.44 -56.11
CA THR A 441 -38.77 -9.34 -57.22
C THR A 441 -38.50 -10.45 -58.21
N GLY A 442 -39.55 -10.94 -58.86
CA GLY A 442 -39.45 -11.88 -59.97
C GLY A 442 -39.24 -11.20 -61.32
N VAL A 443 -39.16 -9.87 -61.36
CA VAL A 443 -39.01 -9.11 -62.59
C VAL A 443 -37.80 -8.18 -62.50
N ASN A 444 -37.12 -7.95 -63.63
CA ASN A 444 -35.92 -7.11 -63.66
C ASN A 444 -36.16 -5.60 -63.41
N GLU A 445 -37.40 -5.15 -63.26
CA GLU A 445 -37.72 -3.75 -62.98
C GLU A 445 -38.03 -3.52 -61.51
N LEU A 446 -37.21 -2.69 -60.86
CA LEU A 446 -37.37 -2.26 -59.46
C LEU A 446 -38.49 -1.23 -59.26
N ALA A 447 -39.03 -0.64 -60.33
CA ALA A 447 -39.89 0.55 -60.26
C ALA A 447 -41.22 0.34 -59.51
N GLY A 448 -41.58 -0.91 -59.21
CA GLY A 448 -42.78 -1.26 -58.45
C GLY A 448 -42.58 -1.51 -56.95
N HIS A 449 -41.32 -1.64 -56.48
CA HIS A 449 -40.99 -2.02 -55.11
C HIS A 449 -40.44 -0.81 -54.35
N ALA A 450 -41.04 -0.48 -53.22
CA ALA A 450 -40.56 0.61 -52.39
C ALA A 450 -40.71 0.29 -50.90
N VAL A 451 -39.72 0.72 -50.12
CA VAL A 451 -39.79 0.84 -48.67
C VAL A 451 -39.53 2.31 -48.32
N THR A 452 -40.52 3.00 -47.79
CA THR A 452 -40.39 4.40 -47.38
C THR A 452 -40.50 4.56 -45.87
N PHE A 453 -39.78 5.54 -45.33
CA PHE A 453 -39.69 5.81 -43.90
C PHE A 453 -40.08 7.26 -43.62
N GLN A 454 -41.02 7.48 -42.73
CA GLN A 454 -41.41 8.81 -42.26
C GLN A 454 -41.42 8.81 -40.74
N VAL A 455 -41.23 9.97 -40.13
CA VAL A 455 -41.26 10.13 -38.67
C VAL A 455 -42.19 11.25 -38.25
N ARG A 456 -42.64 11.20 -37.00
CA ARG A 456 -43.29 12.34 -36.34
C ARG A 456 -42.99 12.32 -34.85
N VAL A 457 -42.87 13.50 -34.26
CA VAL A 457 -42.71 13.67 -32.81
C VAL A 457 -44.06 13.91 -32.15
N THR A 458 -44.24 13.40 -30.94
CA THR A 458 -45.39 13.71 -30.08
C THR A 458 -44.86 14.17 -28.73
N LYS A 459 -45.26 15.38 -28.32
CA LYS A 459 -44.97 15.90 -26.99
C LYS A 459 -46.05 15.44 -26.00
N ASN A 460 -45.67 15.27 -24.74
CA ASN A 460 -46.59 14.86 -23.68
C ASN A 460 -47.80 15.82 -23.63
N GLY A 461 -49.00 15.25 -23.61
CA GLY A 461 -50.27 16.00 -23.62
C GLY A 461 -50.64 16.67 -24.96
N GLN A 462 -49.82 16.55 -26.00
CA GLN A 462 -50.09 17.11 -27.33
C GLN A 462 -50.52 16.04 -28.33
N SER A 463 -51.24 16.46 -29.36
CA SER A 463 -51.56 15.59 -30.49
C SER A 463 -50.30 15.28 -31.33
N PRO A 464 -50.20 14.11 -31.98
CA PRO A 464 -49.05 13.80 -32.84
C PRO A 464 -48.87 14.83 -33.96
N GLY A 465 -47.62 15.21 -34.24
CA GLY A 465 -47.30 16.09 -35.36
C GLY A 465 -47.59 15.46 -36.73
N ALA A 466 -47.40 16.24 -37.80
CA ALA A 466 -47.45 15.72 -39.17
C ALA A 466 -46.29 14.74 -39.44
N TRP A 467 -46.52 13.77 -40.32
CA TRP A 467 -45.46 12.90 -40.83
C TRP A 467 -44.46 13.71 -41.67
N SER A 468 -43.17 13.44 -41.49
CA SER A 468 -42.09 14.04 -42.27
C SER A 468 -42.17 13.64 -43.75
N ASN A 469 -41.39 14.31 -44.61
CA ASN A 469 -41.05 13.74 -45.91
C ASN A 469 -40.30 12.41 -45.75
N PRO A 470 -40.33 11.52 -46.76
CA PRO A 470 -39.57 10.27 -46.73
C PRO A 470 -38.09 10.51 -46.43
N LEU A 471 -37.56 9.74 -45.48
CA LEU A 471 -36.18 9.83 -45.01
C LEU A 471 -35.25 8.93 -45.82
N THR A 472 -33.99 9.32 -45.90
CA THR A 472 -32.89 8.49 -46.44
C THR A 472 -32.11 7.82 -45.30
N SER A 473 -31.59 6.62 -45.55
CA SER A 473 -30.75 5.91 -44.59
C SER A 473 -29.50 6.73 -44.28
N GLY A 474 -29.20 6.94 -43.00
CA GLY A 474 -28.10 7.77 -42.49
C GLY A 474 -28.47 9.22 -42.18
N SER A 475 -29.69 9.69 -42.51
CA SER A 475 -30.10 11.09 -42.28
C SER A 475 -30.41 11.39 -40.81
N GLN A 476 -30.35 12.68 -40.44
CA GLN A 476 -30.83 13.16 -39.15
C GLN A 476 -32.36 13.10 -39.06
N VAL A 477 -32.87 12.86 -37.86
CA VAL A 477 -34.32 12.76 -37.60
C VAL A 477 -34.90 14.17 -37.44
N PRO A 478 -35.82 14.61 -38.32
CA PRO A 478 -36.42 15.94 -38.23
C PRO A 478 -37.21 16.13 -36.93
N GLY A 479 -37.18 17.35 -36.38
CA GLY A 479 -37.94 17.73 -35.19
C GLY A 479 -37.32 17.34 -33.84
N ILE A 480 -36.13 16.73 -33.83
CA ILE A 480 -35.45 16.30 -32.60
C ILE A 480 -34.62 17.40 -31.92
N ALA A 481 -33.87 18.21 -32.68
CA ALA A 481 -32.82 19.08 -32.14
C ALA A 481 -33.30 20.27 -31.29
N GLU A 482 -34.57 20.67 -31.38
CA GLU A 482 -35.04 21.97 -30.85
C GLU A 482 -35.75 21.88 -29.49
N ASN A 483 -35.86 20.70 -28.88
CA ASN A 483 -36.73 20.50 -27.72
C ASN A 483 -36.05 19.75 -26.59
N THR A 484 -36.30 20.13 -25.34
CA THR A 484 -36.05 19.25 -24.18
C THR A 484 -37.11 18.14 -24.16
N TRP A 485 -36.68 16.89 -24.05
CA TRP A 485 -37.54 15.70 -24.03
C TRP A 485 -37.72 15.20 -22.60
N GLY A 486 -38.96 14.88 -22.24
CA GLY A 486 -39.31 14.42 -20.90
C GLY A 486 -40.38 13.33 -20.91
N PRO A 487 -40.85 12.92 -19.72
CA PRO A 487 -41.84 11.86 -19.58
C PRO A 487 -43.09 12.09 -20.44
N GLY A 488 -43.46 11.09 -21.24
CA GLY A 488 -44.60 11.09 -22.16
C GLY A 488 -44.26 11.53 -23.59
N ASP A 489 -43.04 11.98 -23.85
CA ASP A 489 -42.60 12.32 -25.20
C ASP A 489 -42.20 11.08 -26.01
N LYS A 490 -42.53 11.06 -27.30
CA LYS A 490 -42.22 9.93 -28.18
C LYS A 490 -41.97 10.33 -29.63
N LEU A 491 -41.28 9.44 -30.34
CA LEU A 491 -41.02 9.51 -31.78
C LEU A 491 -41.64 8.29 -32.46
N ASP A 492 -42.59 8.51 -33.35
CA ASP A 492 -43.18 7.45 -34.16
C ASP A 492 -42.43 7.36 -35.51
N VAL A 493 -42.22 6.14 -35.99
CA VAL A 493 -41.66 5.81 -37.31
C VAL A 493 -42.71 5.05 -38.11
N LEU A 494 -43.14 5.59 -39.24
CA LEU A 494 -43.99 4.92 -40.22
C LEU A 494 -43.10 4.30 -41.30
N VAL A 495 -43.21 2.99 -41.45
CA VAL A 495 -42.61 2.22 -42.53
C VAL A 495 -43.73 1.85 -43.50
N THR A 496 -43.56 2.13 -44.79
CA THR A 496 -44.51 1.72 -45.85
C THR A 496 -43.82 0.79 -46.83
N LEU A 497 -44.34 -0.43 -46.99
CA LEU A 497 -43.93 -1.40 -48.00
C LEU A 497 -44.92 -1.33 -49.16
N GLN A 498 -44.41 -1.28 -50.38
CA GLN A 498 -45.21 -1.29 -51.60
C GLN A 498 -44.62 -2.25 -52.62
N THR A 499 -45.48 -3.04 -53.28
CA THR A 499 -45.11 -3.87 -54.44
C THR A 499 -46.18 -3.79 -55.53
N SER A 500 -45.77 -3.78 -56.80
CA SER A 500 -46.64 -4.08 -57.94
C SER A 500 -46.45 -5.51 -58.47
N ASP A 501 -45.47 -6.25 -57.96
CA ASP A 501 -45.25 -7.66 -58.22
C ASP A 501 -46.02 -8.48 -57.18
N PHE A 502 -47.15 -9.05 -57.58
CA PHE A 502 -47.97 -9.86 -56.67
C PHE A 502 -47.37 -11.23 -56.35
N GLY A 503 -46.18 -11.56 -56.86
CA GLY A 503 -45.43 -12.77 -56.51
C GLY A 503 -44.49 -12.56 -55.31
N TYR A 504 -44.06 -11.33 -55.07
CA TYR A 504 -43.00 -11.04 -54.12
C TYR A 504 -43.26 -9.76 -53.30
N SER A 505 -42.86 -9.79 -52.03
CA SER A 505 -42.87 -8.62 -51.15
C SER A 505 -41.47 -8.01 -51.08
N PRO A 506 -41.32 -6.67 -51.05
CA PRO A 506 -40.11 -6.07 -50.50
C PRO A 506 -39.91 -6.55 -49.06
N ALA A 507 -38.66 -6.68 -48.63
CA ALA A 507 -38.31 -7.16 -47.31
C ALA A 507 -37.43 -6.13 -46.60
N LEU A 508 -37.95 -5.50 -45.55
CA LEU A 508 -37.15 -4.63 -44.68
C LEU A 508 -36.37 -5.50 -43.71
N ASN A 509 -35.05 -5.58 -43.88
CA ASN A 509 -34.16 -6.45 -43.11
C ASN A 509 -33.73 -5.82 -41.79
N SER A 510 -33.49 -4.50 -41.80
CA SER A 510 -33.14 -3.78 -40.59
C SER A 510 -33.64 -2.35 -40.58
N LEU A 511 -34.03 -1.87 -39.40
CA LEU A 511 -34.31 -0.47 -39.08
C LEU A 511 -33.67 -0.17 -37.73
N SER A 512 -32.82 0.85 -37.70
CA SER A 512 -32.19 1.37 -36.49
C SER A 512 -32.40 2.87 -36.43
N LEU A 513 -32.77 3.36 -35.26
CA LEU A 513 -32.99 4.76 -34.99
C LEU A 513 -32.35 5.06 -33.64
N SER A 514 -31.54 6.10 -33.57
CA SER A 514 -30.88 6.51 -32.34
C SER A 514 -31.01 8.01 -32.14
N VAL A 515 -31.29 8.40 -30.89
CA VAL A 515 -31.29 9.78 -30.42
C VAL A 515 -30.35 9.82 -29.23
N SER A 516 -29.18 10.41 -29.41
CA SER A 516 -28.25 10.62 -28.29
C SER A 516 -28.75 11.72 -27.36
N SER A 517 -28.27 11.73 -26.12
CA SER A 517 -28.51 12.82 -25.17
C SER A 517 -27.30 13.75 -25.09
N ALA A 518 -27.58 15.04 -25.03
CA ALA A 518 -26.65 16.12 -24.77
C ALA A 518 -26.58 16.43 -23.27
N TYR A 519 -25.45 17.02 -22.86
CA TYR A 519 -25.29 17.61 -21.54
C TYR A 519 -26.11 18.89 -21.41
N VAL A 520 -26.65 19.13 -20.21
CA VAL A 520 -27.24 20.44 -19.86
C VAL A 520 -26.17 21.54 -19.88
N ALA A 521 -26.56 22.77 -20.20
CA ALA A 521 -25.60 23.87 -20.36
C ALA A 521 -24.84 24.25 -19.07
N SER A 522 -25.45 24.01 -17.91
CA SER A 522 -24.83 24.26 -16.61
C SER A 522 -25.44 23.42 -15.50
N GLY A 523 -24.69 23.19 -14.43
CA GLY A 523 -25.16 22.53 -13.22
C GLY A 523 -24.30 22.86 -12.01
N THR A 524 -24.84 22.61 -10.81
CA THR A 524 -24.17 22.79 -9.54
C THR A 524 -24.17 21.50 -8.72
N TRP A 525 -23.12 21.34 -7.92
CA TRP A 525 -23.00 20.36 -6.85
C TRP A 525 -22.55 21.10 -5.60
N SER A 526 -23.16 20.86 -4.44
CA SER A 526 -22.72 21.46 -3.18
C SER A 526 -22.71 20.49 -2.02
N ARG A 527 -21.74 20.64 -1.10
CA ARG A 527 -21.66 19.84 0.13
C ARG A 527 -21.13 20.67 1.29
N THR A 528 -21.73 20.46 2.46
CA THR A 528 -21.27 21.03 3.73
C THR A 528 -20.46 20.00 4.52
N PHE A 529 -19.24 20.37 4.86
CA PHE A 529 -18.32 19.64 5.74
C PHE A 529 -18.48 20.16 7.18
N SER A 530 -18.45 19.24 8.15
CA SER A 530 -18.57 19.52 9.59
C SER A 530 -17.60 18.63 10.38
N GLY A 531 -17.49 18.84 11.70
CA GLY A 531 -16.55 18.12 12.55
C GLY A 531 -15.09 18.50 12.27
N LEU A 532 -14.88 19.76 11.90
CA LEU A 532 -13.56 20.32 11.63
C LEU A 532 -12.76 20.42 12.95
N PRO A 533 -11.42 20.45 12.89
CA PRO A 533 -10.61 20.36 14.09
C PRO A 533 -10.51 21.72 14.78
N SER A 534 -10.27 21.71 16.09
CA SER A 534 -10.35 22.92 16.89
C SER A 534 -9.22 23.92 16.70
N HIS A 535 -8.15 23.61 15.97
CA HIS A 535 -7.06 24.56 15.71
C HIS A 535 -6.35 24.19 14.40
N VAL A 536 -6.57 24.99 13.36
CA VAL A 536 -5.97 24.78 12.04
C VAL A 536 -4.83 25.76 11.81
N LEU A 537 -3.69 25.24 11.35
CA LEU A 537 -2.53 26.03 10.98
C LEU A 537 -2.54 26.38 9.50
N ASP A 538 -2.90 25.41 8.68
CA ASP A 538 -2.97 25.55 7.24
C ASP A 538 -4.13 24.73 6.68
N SER A 539 -4.54 25.04 5.46
CA SER A 539 -5.57 24.28 4.78
C SER A 539 -5.34 24.28 3.29
N THR A 540 -5.87 23.27 2.62
CA THR A 540 -5.80 23.15 1.17
C THR A 540 -7.12 22.64 0.64
N LEU A 541 -7.58 23.24 -0.44
CA LEU A 541 -8.70 22.74 -1.25
C LEU A 541 -8.19 22.35 -2.63
N GLU A 542 -8.28 21.08 -2.96
CA GLU A 542 -7.87 20.55 -4.26
C GLU A 542 -9.03 19.85 -4.95
N TRP A 543 -9.08 19.99 -6.26
CA TRP A 543 -9.89 19.13 -7.12
C TRP A 543 -9.17 18.84 -8.43
N ASP A 544 -9.46 17.67 -8.97
CA ASP A 544 -8.95 17.23 -10.26
C ASP A 544 -10.08 17.36 -11.29
N VAL A 545 -9.87 18.19 -12.31
CA VAL A 545 -10.85 18.43 -13.38
C VAL A 545 -10.23 18.20 -14.75
N SER A 546 -10.97 17.48 -15.61
CA SER A 546 -10.74 17.44 -17.05
C SER A 546 -11.80 18.31 -17.72
N ALA A 547 -11.38 19.45 -18.27
CA ALA A 547 -12.27 20.41 -18.92
C ALA A 547 -11.96 20.48 -20.43
N PRO A 548 -12.64 19.70 -21.28
CA PRO A 548 -12.56 19.87 -22.74
C PRO A 548 -12.86 21.30 -23.20
N THR A 549 -12.35 21.70 -24.37
CA THR A 549 -12.64 23.03 -24.95
C THR A 549 -14.15 23.32 -24.99
N GLY A 550 -14.54 24.47 -24.46
CA GLY A 550 -15.94 24.88 -24.30
C GLY A 550 -16.57 24.49 -22.97
N THR A 551 -15.80 23.90 -22.04
CA THR A 551 -16.28 23.55 -20.69
C THR A 551 -15.44 24.24 -19.61
N SER A 552 -16.05 24.49 -18.44
CA SER A 552 -15.36 25.01 -17.27
C SER A 552 -15.99 24.51 -15.97
N VAL A 553 -15.22 24.59 -14.89
CA VAL A 553 -15.68 24.35 -13.51
C VAL A 553 -15.23 25.51 -12.65
N GLU A 554 -16.17 26.08 -11.91
CA GLU A 554 -15.92 27.07 -10.86
C GLU A 554 -16.11 26.38 -9.50
N CYS A 555 -15.22 26.64 -8.55
CA CYS A 555 -15.32 26.14 -7.19
C CYS A 555 -15.48 27.32 -6.24
N TRP A 556 -16.52 27.29 -5.42
CA TRP A 556 -16.87 28.33 -4.46
C TRP A 556 -16.89 27.74 -3.06
N VAL A 557 -16.38 28.50 -2.09
CA VAL A 557 -16.39 28.11 -0.69
C VAL A 557 -17.09 29.14 0.17
N THR A 558 -17.82 28.66 1.17
CA THR A 558 -18.50 29.49 2.16
C THR A 558 -18.28 28.90 3.55
N TRP A 559 -17.83 29.74 4.49
CA TRP A 559 -17.66 29.35 5.89
C TRP A 559 -18.87 29.76 6.71
N THR A 560 -19.33 28.87 7.58
CA THR A 560 -20.23 29.22 8.68
C THR A 560 -19.52 28.92 9.99
N ILE A 561 -19.20 29.94 10.78
CA ILE A 561 -18.49 29.80 12.06
C ILE A 561 -19.42 30.32 13.15
N ASN A 562 -19.62 29.52 14.20
CA ASN A 562 -20.55 29.86 15.30
C ASN A 562 -21.98 30.21 14.84
N GLY A 563 -22.43 29.63 13.72
CA GLY A 563 -23.76 29.84 13.15
C GLY A 563 -23.89 31.08 12.25
N GLU A 564 -22.84 31.88 12.09
CA GLU A 564 -22.84 33.05 11.18
C GLU A 564 -22.02 32.76 9.92
N ILE A 565 -22.45 33.29 8.76
CA ILE A 565 -21.71 33.18 7.51
C ILE A 565 -20.52 34.16 7.56
N HIS A 566 -19.31 33.62 7.44
CA HIS A 566 -18.07 34.41 7.47
C HIS A 566 -17.63 34.79 6.05
N GLY A 567 -17.94 36.03 5.66
CA GLY A 567 -17.57 36.61 4.37
C GLY A 567 -18.47 36.16 3.20
N PRO A 568 -18.35 36.80 2.02
CA PRO A 568 -19.01 36.34 0.81
C PRO A 568 -18.41 35.01 0.35
N SER A 569 -19.21 34.21 -0.38
CA SER A 569 -18.70 33.02 -1.07
C SER A 569 -17.52 33.39 -1.96
N GLN A 570 -16.41 32.67 -1.81
CA GLN A 570 -15.18 32.98 -2.51
C GLN A 570 -14.89 31.92 -3.57
N MET A 571 -14.60 32.36 -4.79
CA MET A 571 -14.14 31.48 -5.85
C MET A 571 -12.69 31.08 -5.58
N MET A 572 -12.39 29.79 -5.72
CA MET A 572 -11.10 29.18 -5.42
C MET A 572 -10.42 28.68 -6.70
N THR A 573 -9.10 28.61 -6.66
CA THR A 573 -8.29 27.78 -7.59
C THR A 573 -7.84 26.49 -6.90
N SER A 574 -7.73 25.39 -7.63
CA SER A 574 -7.30 24.10 -7.07
C SER A 574 -5.88 24.21 -6.50
N GLY A 575 -5.71 23.81 -5.24
CA GLY A 575 -4.45 23.92 -4.49
C GLY A 575 -4.33 25.20 -3.64
N GLU A 576 -5.30 26.12 -3.70
CA GLU A 576 -5.30 27.31 -2.84
C GLU A 576 -5.69 26.98 -1.39
N LYS A 577 -5.24 27.85 -0.49
CA LYS A 577 -5.61 27.80 0.93
C LYS A 577 -7.04 28.23 1.12
N LEU A 578 -7.77 27.57 2.02
CA LEU A 578 -9.14 28.01 2.35
C LEU A 578 -9.09 29.43 2.94
N PRO A 579 -9.97 30.33 2.49
CA PRO A 579 -9.96 31.71 2.94
C PRO A 579 -10.44 31.81 4.39
N TYR A 580 -10.12 32.94 5.02
CA TYR A 580 -10.56 33.35 6.35
C TYR A 580 -10.08 32.48 7.53
N ILE A 581 -9.32 31.40 7.32
CA ILE A 581 -8.67 30.68 8.40
C ILE A 581 -7.47 31.51 8.91
N THR A 582 -7.56 31.98 10.16
CA THR A 582 -6.43 32.59 10.86
C THR A 582 -5.73 31.56 11.75
N LYS A 583 -4.48 31.85 12.12
CA LYS A 583 -3.73 31.07 13.13
C LYS A 583 -4.59 30.94 14.38
N GLU A 584 -4.71 29.73 14.93
CA GLU A 584 -5.45 29.44 16.18
C GLU A 584 -6.97 29.58 16.11
N MET A 585 -7.56 29.71 14.91
CA MET A 585 -9.02 29.72 14.80
C MET A 585 -9.60 28.36 15.18
N ASP A 586 -10.58 28.38 16.10
CA ASP A 586 -11.33 27.19 16.49
C ASP A 586 -12.45 26.88 15.50
N LEU A 587 -12.24 25.81 14.72
CA LEU A 587 -13.19 25.34 13.72
C LEU A 587 -14.07 24.19 14.23
N SER A 588 -14.00 23.82 15.51
CA SER A 588 -14.79 22.70 16.05
C SER A 588 -16.30 22.88 15.90
N THR A 589 -16.78 24.11 15.86
CA THR A 589 -18.18 24.50 15.61
C THR A 589 -18.42 24.99 14.19
N ALA A 590 -17.38 25.08 13.36
CA ALA A 590 -17.46 25.61 12.02
C ALA A 590 -17.95 24.57 11.01
N THR A 591 -18.59 25.05 9.95
CA THR A 591 -18.89 24.27 8.76
C THR A 591 -18.35 24.96 7.51
N LEU A 592 -17.93 24.14 6.55
CA LEU A 592 -17.41 24.58 5.25
C LEU A 592 -18.34 24.06 4.16
N THR A 593 -19.00 24.95 3.42
CA THR A 593 -19.76 24.57 2.22
C THR A 593 -18.89 24.78 1.00
N VAL A 594 -18.68 23.70 0.23
CA VAL A 594 -18.04 23.75 -1.09
C VAL A 594 -19.12 23.58 -2.15
N GLU A 595 -19.16 24.50 -3.11
CA GLU A 595 -20.04 24.46 -4.28
C GLU A 595 -19.20 24.40 -5.56
N LEU A 596 -19.49 23.44 -6.42
CA LEU A 596 -18.87 23.25 -7.73
C LEU A 596 -19.91 23.55 -8.81
N LYS A 597 -19.59 24.45 -9.73
CA LYS A 597 -20.46 24.82 -10.85
C LYS A 597 -19.79 24.45 -12.16
N GLY A 598 -20.39 23.50 -12.87
CA GLY A 598 -19.98 23.10 -14.21
C GLY A 598 -20.74 23.89 -15.26
N VAL A 599 -20.06 24.26 -16.35
CA VAL A 599 -20.68 24.92 -17.52
C VAL A 599 -20.14 24.29 -18.80
N THR A 600 -20.98 24.17 -19.82
CA THR A 600 -20.59 23.79 -21.19
C THR A 600 -21.27 24.66 -22.23
N SER A 601 -20.52 25.11 -23.23
CA SER A 601 -21.04 25.69 -24.48
C SER A 601 -21.17 24.66 -25.60
N ASP A 602 -20.65 23.44 -25.40
CA ASP A 602 -20.71 22.33 -26.35
C ASP A 602 -21.55 21.19 -25.74
N PRO A 603 -22.81 20.98 -26.18
CA PRO A 603 -23.70 19.99 -25.61
C PRO A 603 -23.20 18.54 -25.72
N ALA A 604 -22.17 18.27 -26.55
CA ALA A 604 -21.55 16.95 -26.65
C ALA A 604 -20.44 16.72 -25.60
N LYS A 605 -20.06 17.75 -24.83
CA LYS A 605 -18.95 17.71 -23.86
C LYS A 605 -19.41 18.18 -22.49
N SER A 606 -18.75 17.65 -21.46
CA SER A 606 -18.92 18.08 -20.07
C SER A 606 -17.55 18.20 -19.42
N PRO A 607 -17.38 19.14 -18.47
CA PRO A 607 -16.28 19.02 -17.53
C PRO A 607 -16.47 17.74 -16.69
N ILE A 608 -15.36 17.10 -16.32
CA ILE A 608 -15.37 15.88 -15.52
C ILE A 608 -14.51 16.14 -14.29
N LEU A 609 -15.08 16.06 -13.08
CA LEU A 609 -14.35 16.13 -11.83
C LEU A 609 -14.16 14.73 -11.25
N SER A 610 -12.91 14.33 -11.08
CA SER A 610 -12.55 12.99 -10.60
C SER A 610 -12.22 12.93 -9.11
N ARG A 611 -11.89 14.08 -8.50
CA ARG A 611 -11.56 14.19 -7.08
C ARG A 611 -11.92 15.58 -6.56
N LEU A 612 -12.45 15.64 -5.34
CA LEU A 612 -12.44 16.81 -4.46
C LEU A 612 -11.76 16.41 -3.15
N TYR A 613 -10.82 17.21 -2.67
CA TYR A 613 -10.04 16.95 -1.48
C TYR A 613 -9.92 18.23 -0.65
N VAL A 614 -10.32 18.14 0.61
CA VAL A 614 -10.19 19.20 1.59
C VAL A 614 -9.30 18.70 2.70
N GLU A 615 -8.25 19.43 3.02
CA GLU A 615 -7.35 19.09 4.12
C GLU A 615 -7.11 20.29 5.02
N THR A 616 -6.97 20.00 6.31
CA THR A 616 -6.51 20.95 7.31
C THR A 616 -5.29 20.39 8.01
N THR A 617 -4.23 21.18 8.08
CA THR A 617 -3.01 20.85 8.82
C THR A 617 -3.12 21.43 10.22
N PRO A 618 -3.09 20.62 11.29
CA PRO A 618 -3.17 21.12 12.66
C PRO A 618 -1.84 21.73 13.11
N GLY A 619 -1.93 22.71 14.01
CA GLY A 619 -0.76 23.22 14.75
C GLY A 619 -0.39 22.35 15.96
N TYR A 620 0.75 22.65 16.58
CA TYR A 620 1.10 22.15 17.91
C TYR A 620 0.16 22.73 18.98
N LYS A 621 -0.13 21.96 20.04
CA LYS A 621 -0.95 22.43 21.16
C LYS A 621 -0.26 23.58 21.91
N THR A 622 -0.82 24.80 21.82
CA THR A 622 -0.23 26.01 22.42
C THR A 622 -0.87 26.40 23.76
N ASN A 623 -2.12 26.00 23.98
CA ASN A 623 -2.87 26.32 25.19
C ASN A 623 -2.62 25.34 26.36
N THR A 624 -1.78 24.34 26.17
CA THR A 624 -1.46 23.33 27.19
C THR A 624 0.02 23.00 27.19
N GLU A 625 0.61 22.85 28.36
CA GLU A 625 1.93 22.24 28.48
C GLU A 625 1.87 20.75 28.14
N GLY A 626 2.96 20.24 27.55
CA GLY A 626 3.17 18.82 27.37
C GLY A 626 4.18 18.31 28.38
N SER A 627 3.88 17.20 29.06
CA SER A 627 4.74 16.62 30.07
C SER A 627 5.05 15.16 29.81
N ARG A 628 6.26 14.75 30.16
CA ARG A 628 6.71 13.36 30.24
C ARG A 628 7.18 13.08 31.65
N ASP A 629 6.58 12.09 32.28
CA ASP A 629 7.01 11.54 33.57
C ASP A 629 7.69 10.19 33.33
N ALA A 630 9.01 10.15 33.44
CA ALA A 630 9.79 8.92 33.28
C ALA A 630 9.53 7.95 34.45
N PRO A 631 9.60 6.63 34.23
CA PRO A 631 9.51 5.65 35.32
C PRO A 631 10.57 5.91 36.38
N GLY A 632 10.21 5.70 37.64
CA GLY A 632 11.14 5.85 38.76
C GLY A 632 12.29 4.83 38.70
N VAL A 633 13.52 5.30 38.88
CA VAL A 633 14.71 4.45 38.95
C VAL A 633 15.22 4.38 40.39
N PRO A 634 15.26 3.18 41.01
CA PRO A 634 15.83 3.03 42.36
C PRO A 634 17.30 3.44 42.39
N ILE A 635 17.63 4.43 43.21
CA ILE A 635 19.01 4.94 43.37
C ILE A 635 19.55 4.69 44.78
N GLY A 636 18.73 4.17 45.69
CA GLY A 636 19.08 3.97 47.09
C GLY A 636 20.26 3.05 47.37
N ALA A 637 20.65 2.19 46.42
CA ALA A 637 21.84 1.36 46.55
C ALA A 637 23.14 2.17 46.56
N VAL A 638 23.12 3.41 46.05
CA VAL A 638 24.30 4.27 46.04
C VAL A 638 24.66 4.78 47.45
N GLY A 639 23.70 4.91 48.35
CA GLY A 639 23.95 5.41 49.71
C GLY A 639 24.30 6.90 49.71
N VAL A 640 25.55 7.24 50.05
CA VAL A 640 26.02 8.64 50.03
C VAL A 640 26.55 9.01 48.65
N VAL A 641 26.06 10.11 48.08
CA VAL A 641 26.43 10.58 46.73
C VAL A 641 27.86 11.15 46.72
N GLY A 642 28.69 10.68 45.79
CA GLY A 642 29.98 11.29 45.46
C GLY A 642 29.82 12.40 44.43
N GLU A 643 29.39 12.04 43.22
CA GLU A 643 29.10 12.94 42.10
C GLU A 643 27.67 12.66 41.58
N SER A 644 26.95 13.69 41.18
CA SER A 644 25.71 13.54 40.39
C SER A 644 25.69 14.51 39.22
N ARG A 645 25.03 14.14 38.13
CA ARG A 645 24.87 15.00 36.96
C ARG A 645 23.61 14.66 36.18
N ILE A 646 22.90 15.69 35.72
CA ILE A 646 21.82 15.57 34.73
C ILE A 646 22.11 16.49 33.55
N SER A 647 21.90 16.02 32.33
CA SER A 647 22.14 16.78 31.10
C SER A 647 21.20 16.34 29.99
N TRP A 648 20.87 17.23 29.08
CA TRP A 648 20.05 16.95 27.92
C TRP A 648 20.50 17.74 26.68
N GLU A 649 20.07 17.25 25.52
CA GLU A 649 20.24 17.91 24.22
C GLU A 649 18.86 18.35 23.75
N GLU A 650 18.76 19.62 23.38
CA GLU A 650 17.50 20.26 22.99
C GLU A 650 17.67 21.17 21.77
N GLU A 651 16.58 21.32 21.02
CA GLU A 651 16.41 22.33 19.98
C GLU A 651 15.21 23.21 20.33
N ILE A 652 15.46 24.50 20.51
CA ILE A 652 14.44 25.51 20.78
C ILE A 652 14.38 26.44 19.56
N PRO A 653 13.44 26.23 18.62
CA PRO A 653 13.41 26.97 17.35
C PRO A 653 13.17 28.47 17.52
N ASP A 654 12.45 28.87 18.59
CA ASP A 654 12.29 30.26 19.00
C ASP A 654 12.22 30.31 20.54
N SER A 655 13.21 30.89 21.19
CA SER A 655 13.27 30.96 22.66
C SER A 655 12.27 31.95 23.28
N ALA A 656 11.64 32.82 22.49
CA ALA A 656 10.56 33.68 22.94
C ALA A 656 9.21 32.95 23.00
N ALA A 657 9.03 31.92 22.15
CA ALA A 657 7.80 31.15 22.06
C ALA A 657 7.89 29.76 22.70
N CYS A 658 9.06 29.13 22.70
CA CYS A 658 9.25 27.74 23.11
C CYS A 658 10.12 27.62 24.36
N SER A 659 9.84 26.61 25.20
CA SER A 659 10.68 26.29 26.36
C SER A 659 10.68 24.79 26.69
N ILE A 660 11.81 24.29 27.19
CA ILE A 660 11.94 22.98 27.84
C ILE A 660 12.33 23.20 29.29
N GLN A 661 11.65 22.48 30.19
CA GLN A 661 11.97 22.48 31.62
C GLN A 661 12.11 21.03 32.08
N VAL A 662 13.20 20.74 32.77
CA VAL A 662 13.48 19.41 33.35
C VAL A 662 13.41 19.52 34.87
N PHE A 663 12.71 18.57 35.48
CA PHE A 663 12.57 18.46 36.92
C PHE A 663 12.94 17.05 37.38
N VAL A 664 13.37 16.94 38.63
CA VAL A 664 13.56 15.66 39.32
C VAL A 664 12.73 15.58 40.58
N GLY A 665 12.30 14.38 40.94
CA GLY A 665 11.58 14.10 42.17
C GLY A 665 12.08 12.82 42.82
N PHE A 666 11.92 12.70 44.13
CA PHE A 666 12.19 11.47 44.88
C PHE A 666 10.91 10.72 45.28
N SER A 667 9.78 11.15 44.71
CA SER A 667 8.47 10.50 44.76
C SER A 667 7.77 10.74 43.42
N GLU A 668 6.86 9.85 43.04
CA GLU A 668 6.10 9.93 41.78
C GLU A 668 5.21 11.19 41.72
N THR A 669 4.77 11.71 42.86
CA THR A 669 3.84 12.86 42.94
C THR A 669 4.53 14.18 43.32
N GLY A 670 5.85 14.16 43.56
CA GLY A 670 6.64 15.33 43.95
C GLY A 670 6.98 15.41 45.45
N PRO A 671 7.59 16.50 45.92
CA PRO A 671 7.86 17.76 45.21
C PRO A 671 8.86 17.59 44.05
N TRP A 672 8.63 18.35 42.98
CA TRP A 672 9.49 18.40 41.80
C TRP A 672 10.49 19.56 41.91
N LEU A 673 11.78 19.25 41.77
CA LEU A 673 12.87 20.22 41.85
C LEU A 673 13.38 20.55 40.44
N PRO A 674 13.52 21.83 40.06
CA PRO A 674 13.99 22.20 38.73
C PRO A 674 15.48 21.89 38.56
N CYS A 675 15.83 21.32 37.42
CA CYS A 675 17.20 21.01 37.04
C CYS A 675 17.80 22.10 36.15
N VAL A 676 19.13 22.19 36.17
CA VAL A 676 19.90 23.00 35.22
C VAL A 676 20.72 22.06 34.35
N ASN A 677 20.71 22.28 33.02
CA ASN A 677 21.37 21.39 32.08
C ASN A 677 22.87 21.29 32.36
N GLY A 678 23.36 20.09 32.63
CA GLY A 678 24.76 19.80 32.90
C GLY A 678 25.18 19.88 34.38
N ASN A 679 24.30 20.32 35.28
CA ASN A 679 24.58 20.49 36.71
C ASN A 679 24.28 19.22 37.52
N GLU A 680 24.61 19.27 38.82
CA GLU A 680 24.25 18.24 39.80
C GLU A 680 22.74 18.05 39.91
N ILE A 681 22.32 16.84 40.29
CA ILE A 681 20.91 16.49 40.49
C ILE A 681 20.41 17.12 41.79
N PRO A 682 19.41 18.03 41.75
CA PRO A 682 18.85 18.63 42.96
C PRO A 682 18.35 17.57 43.96
N GLY A 683 18.77 17.67 45.22
CA GLY A 683 18.42 16.72 46.29
C GLY A 683 19.24 15.41 46.28
N ALA A 684 20.21 15.30 45.37
CA ALA A 684 21.23 14.26 45.32
C ALA A 684 22.60 14.87 44.99
N THR A 685 22.98 15.93 45.71
CA THR A 685 24.29 16.60 45.60
C THR A 685 25.36 15.80 46.34
N SER A 686 26.63 16.09 46.10
CA SER A 686 27.74 15.44 46.82
C SER A 686 27.50 15.42 48.35
N LYS A 687 27.84 14.29 48.99
CA LYS A 687 27.65 13.96 50.41
C LYS A 687 26.20 13.79 50.88
N THR A 688 25.23 13.80 49.96
CA THR A 688 23.83 13.55 50.31
C THR A 688 23.58 12.06 50.47
N ASP A 689 22.94 11.64 51.57
CA ASP A 689 22.42 10.28 51.70
C ASP A 689 21.10 10.13 50.92
N ILE A 690 21.10 9.20 49.97
CA ILE A 690 19.97 8.85 49.13
C ILE A 690 19.50 7.41 49.34
N THR A 691 19.92 6.76 50.43
CA THR A 691 19.51 5.40 50.79
C THR A 691 18.00 5.25 50.72
N GLY A 692 17.54 4.20 50.04
CA GLY A 692 16.12 3.89 49.82
C GLY A 692 15.35 4.82 48.86
N LYS A 693 15.97 5.84 48.27
CA LYS A 693 15.28 6.77 47.34
C LYS A 693 15.15 6.20 45.92
N THR A 694 14.13 6.68 45.21
CA THR A 694 13.88 6.43 43.78
C THR A 694 13.88 7.77 43.05
N LEU A 695 14.62 7.89 41.96
CA LEU A 695 14.68 9.12 41.16
C LEU A 695 13.64 9.08 40.04
N TYR A 696 12.81 10.12 39.97
CA TYR A 696 11.87 10.37 38.88
C TYR A 696 12.35 11.60 38.09
N VAL A 697 12.18 11.57 36.78
CA VAL A 697 12.51 12.68 35.88
C VAL A 697 11.24 13.13 35.17
N ARG A 698 10.90 14.41 35.28
CA ARG A 698 9.79 15.04 34.56
C ARG A 698 10.36 16.03 33.56
N VAL A 699 9.88 15.97 32.33
CA VAL A 699 10.17 16.97 31.29
C VAL A 699 8.89 17.67 30.89
N VAL A 700 8.95 19.00 30.75
CA VAL A 700 7.82 19.83 30.32
C VAL A 700 8.23 20.65 29.09
N LEU A 701 7.47 20.52 28.00
CA LEU A 701 7.61 21.31 26.77
C LEU A 701 6.45 22.31 26.69
N LYS A 702 6.74 23.51 26.20
CA LYS A 702 5.74 24.57 25.94
C LYS A 702 6.04 25.28 24.63
N THR A 703 4.99 25.68 23.91
CA THR A 703 5.06 26.59 22.76
C THR A 703 3.92 27.60 22.81
N ALA A 704 4.20 28.87 22.54
CA ALA A 704 3.21 29.91 22.27
C ALA A 704 2.93 30.08 20.76
N ASP A 705 3.70 29.39 19.90
CA ASP A 705 3.50 29.43 18.45
C ASP A 705 3.11 28.03 17.93
N PRO A 706 1.88 27.84 17.39
CA PRO A 706 1.43 26.54 16.89
C PRO A 706 2.20 26.01 15.67
N LYS A 707 3.08 26.80 15.04
CA LYS A 707 3.93 26.38 13.90
C LYS A 707 5.18 25.63 14.33
N ILE A 708 5.62 25.83 15.57
CA ILE A 708 6.92 25.34 16.05
C ILE A 708 6.75 24.66 17.41
N THR A 709 7.63 23.70 17.69
CA THR A 709 7.68 22.99 18.96
C THR A 709 9.13 22.95 19.42
N PRO A 710 9.41 23.10 20.72
CA PRO A 710 10.70 22.65 21.24
C PRO A 710 10.86 21.14 21.01
N ARG A 711 12.10 20.69 20.84
CA ARG A 711 12.46 19.28 20.63
C ARG A 711 13.46 18.87 21.70
N LEU A 712 13.17 17.79 22.42
CA LEU A 712 14.11 17.15 23.33
C LEU A 712 14.67 15.91 22.66
N ASN A 713 15.95 15.93 22.33
CA ASN A 713 16.61 14.89 21.54
C ASN A 713 17.17 13.77 22.43
N ARG A 714 17.71 14.15 23.60
CA ARG A 714 18.34 13.23 24.53
C ARG A 714 18.28 13.79 25.93
N ILE A 715 18.06 12.93 26.93
CA ILE A 715 18.22 13.26 28.35
C ILE A 715 19.00 12.13 29.05
N ALA A 716 19.99 12.51 29.85
CA ALA A 716 20.86 11.59 30.55
C ALA A 716 21.11 12.07 31.97
N TRP A 717 21.18 11.14 32.92
CA TRP A 717 21.66 11.43 34.26
C TRP A 717 22.53 10.30 34.78
N LYS A 718 23.47 10.66 35.65
CA LYS A 718 24.38 9.73 36.33
C LYS A 718 24.53 10.14 37.80
N LEU A 719 24.77 9.16 38.63
CA LEU A 719 25.02 9.33 40.05
C LEU A 719 25.99 8.26 40.52
N SER A 720 27.02 8.65 41.29
CA SER A 720 28.04 7.75 41.84
C SER A 720 28.09 7.85 43.36
N GLN A 721 28.51 6.75 43.99
CA GLN A 721 28.75 6.71 45.44
C GLN A 721 29.98 7.51 45.82
N GLU A 722 29.97 8.11 47.02
CA GLU A 722 31.16 8.68 47.65
C GLU A 722 32.14 7.54 47.97
N ILE A 723 33.36 7.61 47.44
CA ILE A 723 34.40 6.61 47.69
C ILE A 723 35.58 7.33 48.32
N ALA A 724 36.05 6.82 49.45
CA ALA A 724 37.37 7.14 49.96
C ALA A 724 38.40 6.41 49.09
N THR A 725 38.85 7.05 48.01
CA THR A 725 39.82 6.47 47.07
C THR A 725 41.24 6.41 47.62
N ASP A 726 41.49 7.12 48.72
CA ASP A 726 42.81 7.22 49.33
C ASP A 726 42.98 6.15 50.40
N LEU A 727 43.83 5.18 50.09
CA LEU A 727 44.29 4.12 50.96
C LEU A 727 45.57 4.55 51.67
N MET A 728 45.57 4.46 53.00
CA MET A 728 46.77 4.75 53.80
C MET A 728 47.50 3.46 54.15
N ASN A 729 48.71 3.27 53.61
CA ASN A 729 49.64 2.25 54.08
C ASN A 729 50.48 2.87 55.22
N GLN A 730 50.22 2.50 56.48
CA GLN A 730 50.96 3.04 57.62
C GLN A 730 52.35 2.40 57.80
N GLY A 731 52.63 1.31 57.06
CA GLY A 731 53.92 0.65 57.05
C GLY A 731 55.05 1.54 56.50
N THR A 732 56.28 1.22 56.88
CA THR A 732 57.49 1.90 56.40
C THR A 732 58.05 1.33 55.09
N ALA A 733 57.50 0.21 54.61
CA ALA A 733 57.87 -0.45 53.36
C ALA A 733 56.70 -0.53 52.36
N HIS A 734 57.02 -0.92 51.12
CA HIS A 734 56.02 -1.18 50.10
C HIS A 734 55.18 -2.42 50.43
N ALA A 735 53.86 -2.29 50.43
CA ALA A 735 52.93 -3.40 50.66
C ALA A 735 52.34 -3.94 49.34
N GLN A 736 52.12 -5.25 49.27
CA GLN A 736 51.54 -5.89 48.09
C GLN A 736 50.01 -6.02 48.23
N PRO A 737 49.22 -5.42 47.31
CA PRO A 737 47.76 -5.41 47.40
C PRO A 737 47.11 -6.70 46.85
N TYR A 738 45.91 -6.99 47.35
CA TYR A 738 44.99 -7.99 46.84
C TYR A 738 43.69 -7.29 46.43
N PHE A 739 43.47 -7.15 45.13
CA PHE A 739 42.28 -6.48 44.59
C PHE A 739 41.18 -7.51 44.34
N TYR A 740 39.95 -7.24 44.76
CA TYR A 740 38.83 -8.15 44.47
C TYR A 740 37.49 -7.42 44.41
N GLY A 741 36.50 -7.98 43.71
CA GLY A 741 35.19 -7.35 43.60
C GLY A 741 34.17 -8.11 42.77
N THR A 742 32.97 -7.54 42.67
CA THR A 742 31.86 -8.07 41.87
C THR A 742 31.31 -6.98 40.95
N PHE A 743 31.10 -7.31 39.67
CA PHE A 743 30.53 -6.43 38.67
C PHE A 743 29.01 -6.28 38.88
N GLY A 744 28.51 -5.05 38.87
CA GLY A 744 27.07 -4.73 38.87
C GLY A 744 26.52 -4.42 37.48
N GLN A 745 27.40 -4.19 36.49
CA GLN A 745 27.05 -3.92 35.10
C GLN A 745 28.01 -4.65 34.16
N SER A 746 27.60 -4.85 32.91
CA SER A 746 28.49 -5.44 31.90
C SER A 746 29.53 -4.44 31.41
N THR A 747 30.79 -4.89 31.24
CA THR A 747 31.87 -4.09 30.65
C THR A 747 32.78 -4.98 29.80
N LYS A 748 33.50 -4.38 28.85
CA LYS A 748 34.43 -5.09 27.94
C LYS A 748 35.83 -5.27 28.52
N PHE A 749 36.17 -4.50 29.54
CA PHE A 749 37.46 -4.55 30.22
C PHE A 749 37.31 -4.09 31.68
N PHE A 750 38.35 -4.35 32.46
CA PHE A 750 38.49 -3.88 33.84
C PHE A 750 39.94 -3.46 34.09
N ALA A 751 40.15 -2.26 34.61
CA ALA A 751 41.47 -1.82 35.02
C ALA A 751 41.49 -1.19 36.42
N VAL A 752 42.58 -1.46 37.15
CA VAL A 752 42.96 -0.77 38.39
C VAL A 752 44.19 0.05 38.08
N VAL A 753 44.10 1.38 38.22
CA VAL A 753 45.23 2.30 38.00
C VAL A 753 45.66 2.87 39.35
N HIS A 754 46.92 2.70 39.70
CA HIS A 754 47.52 3.34 40.86
C HIS A 754 48.04 4.72 40.46
N ILE A 755 47.44 5.78 41.03
CA ILE A 755 47.67 7.16 40.59
C ILE A 755 49.12 7.59 40.84
N GLN A 756 49.67 7.26 42.01
CA GLN A 756 50.99 7.71 42.46
C GLN A 756 52.12 7.11 41.62
N SER A 757 52.02 5.83 41.23
CA SER A 757 53.06 5.15 40.45
C SER A 757 52.77 5.10 38.95
N GLY A 758 51.55 5.45 38.51
CA GLY A 758 51.09 5.32 37.13
C GLY A 758 50.98 3.86 36.63
N ARG A 759 51.22 2.87 37.51
CA ARG A 759 51.11 1.45 37.18
C ARG A 759 49.64 1.05 37.11
N LYS A 760 49.31 0.14 36.19
CA LYS A 760 47.94 -0.33 35.99
C LYS A 760 47.86 -1.85 35.85
N LEU A 761 46.77 -2.42 36.34
CA LEU A 761 46.35 -3.80 36.10
C LEU A 761 45.20 -3.74 35.13
N HIS A 762 45.27 -4.45 34.00
CA HIS A 762 44.29 -4.35 32.93
C HIS A 762 43.86 -5.73 32.44
N LEU A 763 42.57 -6.00 32.52
CA LEU A 763 41.93 -7.24 32.07
C LEU A 763 40.96 -6.95 30.92
N ASP A 764 41.27 -7.44 29.73
CA ASP A 764 40.43 -7.45 28.53
C ASP A 764 39.48 -8.67 28.56
N TYR A 765 38.31 -8.51 29.19
CA TYR A 765 37.30 -9.57 29.32
C TYR A 765 35.88 -9.00 29.28
N PRO A 766 34.92 -9.66 28.59
CA PRO A 766 33.52 -9.22 28.52
C PRO A 766 32.75 -9.57 29.80
N PHE A 767 33.04 -8.86 30.89
CA PHE A 767 32.37 -9.01 32.18
C PHE A 767 30.87 -8.75 32.06
N LYS A 768 30.09 -9.56 32.77
CA LYS A 768 28.65 -9.44 32.94
C LYS A 768 28.33 -9.02 34.38
N SER A 769 27.14 -8.46 34.59
CA SER A 769 26.63 -8.26 35.95
C SER A 769 26.63 -9.58 36.73
N GLY A 770 27.21 -9.57 37.93
CA GLY A 770 27.37 -10.72 38.81
C GLY A 770 28.75 -11.41 38.72
N ASP A 771 29.56 -11.11 37.70
CA ASP A 771 30.92 -11.66 37.60
C ASP A 771 31.79 -11.20 38.76
N LYS A 772 32.75 -12.04 39.18
CA LYS A 772 33.71 -11.76 40.24
C LYS A 772 35.12 -11.70 39.68
N VAL A 773 35.91 -10.76 40.17
CA VAL A 773 37.35 -10.64 39.85
C VAL A 773 38.17 -10.62 41.12
N ALA A 774 39.33 -11.26 41.09
CA ALA A 774 40.36 -11.17 42.11
C ALA A 774 41.74 -11.07 41.45
N ILE A 775 42.63 -10.21 41.94
CA ILE A 775 43.99 -10.05 41.45
C ILE A 775 44.93 -10.03 42.66
N ASP A 776 45.67 -11.12 42.85
CA ASP A 776 46.61 -11.27 43.96
C ASP A 776 48.03 -10.89 43.55
N CYS A 777 48.51 -9.75 44.08
CA CYS A 777 49.87 -9.28 43.87
C CYS A 777 50.87 -9.84 44.90
N ARG A 778 50.45 -10.72 45.83
CA ARG A 778 51.31 -11.20 46.93
C ARG A 778 52.17 -12.43 46.59
N ASP A 779 51.58 -13.47 46.00
CA ASP A 779 52.27 -14.78 45.85
C ASP A 779 52.72 -15.06 44.40
N ARG A 780 52.10 -14.45 43.37
CA ARG A 780 52.43 -14.81 41.96
C ARG A 780 51.82 -13.98 40.84
N PHE A 781 51.25 -12.81 41.13
CA PHE A 781 50.54 -11.99 40.15
C PHE A 781 49.49 -12.79 39.36
N ARG A 782 48.47 -13.29 40.07
CA ARG A 782 47.49 -14.25 39.54
C ARG A 782 46.09 -13.65 39.50
N PRO A 783 45.63 -13.13 38.34
CA PRO A 783 44.25 -12.72 38.18
C PRO A 783 43.31 -13.94 38.06
N GLU A 784 42.14 -13.84 38.67
CA GLU A 784 41.07 -14.82 38.63
C GLU A 784 39.76 -14.15 38.24
N ILE A 785 39.02 -14.79 37.32
CA ILE A 785 37.67 -14.37 36.92
C ILE A 785 36.73 -15.51 37.27
N ASN A 786 35.72 -15.25 38.10
CA ASN A 786 34.78 -16.25 38.61
C ASN A 786 35.46 -17.48 39.25
N GLY A 787 36.59 -17.26 39.93
CA GLY A 787 37.42 -18.32 40.54
C GLY A 787 38.30 -19.10 39.55
N SER A 788 38.30 -18.73 38.26
CA SER A 788 39.18 -19.34 37.25
C SER A 788 40.42 -18.48 37.00
N ALA A 789 41.56 -18.95 37.51
CA ALA A 789 42.85 -18.32 37.22
C ALA A 789 43.25 -18.41 35.73
N ARG A 790 42.82 -19.46 35.03
CA ARG A 790 43.12 -19.62 33.60
C ARG A 790 42.46 -18.52 32.77
N GLU A 791 41.22 -18.18 33.10
CA GLU A 791 40.48 -17.13 32.39
C GLU A 791 41.01 -15.74 32.75
N GLY A 792 41.36 -15.50 34.02
CA GLY A 792 42.00 -14.25 34.43
C GLY A 792 43.36 -14.03 33.74
N GLN A 793 44.20 -15.07 33.62
CA GLN A 793 45.49 -14.95 32.94
C GLN A 793 45.37 -14.66 31.45
N LYS A 794 44.38 -15.25 30.76
CA LYS A 794 44.12 -14.95 29.34
C LYS A 794 43.58 -13.54 29.13
N ALA A 795 42.80 -13.05 30.09
CA ALA A 795 42.23 -11.71 30.05
C ALA A 795 43.28 -10.62 30.30
N MET A 796 44.41 -10.95 30.93
CA MET A 796 45.39 -9.95 31.32
C MET A 796 46.11 -9.35 30.12
N SER A 797 46.04 -8.03 30.01
CA SER A 797 46.66 -7.28 28.92
C SER A 797 48.17 -7.10 29.13
N PHE A 798 48.93 -7.02 28.03
CA PHE A 798 50.40 -6.89 28.05
C PHE A 798 50.91 -5.58 28.69
N ASP A 799 50.06 -4.58 28.81
CA ASP A 799 50.36 -3.31 29.47
C ASP A 799 50.17 -3.35 30.99
N SER A 800 49.70 -4.49 31.54
CA SER A 800 49.57 -4.68 32.98
C SER A 800 50.94 -4.67 33.66
N ARG A 801 51.03 -3.96 34.77
CA ARG A 801 52.22 -3.85 35.63
C ARG A 801 51.80 -4.07 37.07
N MET A 802 52.63 -4.79 37.83
CA MET A 802 52.37 -5.05 39.24
C MET A 802 52.27 -3.74 40.03
N ILE A 803 51.18 -3.60 40.78
CA ILE A 803 50.94 -2.45 41.65
C ILE A 803 51.47 -2.78 43.05
N GLU A 804 52.17 -1.83 43.64
CA GLU A 804 52.65 -1.86 45.02
C GLU A 804 52.11 -0.63 45.74
N LEU A 805 51.73 -0.80 47.01
CA LEU A 805 51.30 0.28 47.87
C LEU A 805 52.54 0.94 48.48
N HIS A 806 52.76 2.20 48.17
CA HIS A 806 53.84 2.99 48.75
C HIS A 806 53.50 3.32 50.22
N PRO A 807 54.49 3.50 51.11
CA PRO A 807 54.25 4.11 52.41
C PRO A 807 53.47 5.42 52.27
N GLY A 808 52.43 5.62 53.08
CA GLY A 808 51.55 6.78 53.00
C GLY A 808 50.32 6.58 52.12
N TYR A 809 49.84 7.65 51.47
CA TYR A 809 48.60 7.66 50.68
C TYR A 809 48.78 7.02 49.29
N ASN A 810 47.88 6.11 48.95
CA ASN A 810 47.77 5.40 47.69
C ASN A 810 46.36 5.58 47.14
N SER A 811 46.23 6.09 45.93
CA SER A 811 44.93 6.40 45.32
C SER A 811 44.73 5.53 44.10
N PHE A 812 43.50 5.05 43.93
CA PHE A 812 43.14 4.16 42.83
C PHE A 812 42.07 4.76 41.94
N GLU A 813 42.21 4.53 40.65
CA GLU A 813 41.14 4.72 39.67
C GLU A 813 40.72 3.36 39.11
N ILE A 814 39.43 3.08 39.15
CA ILE A 814 38.83 1.89 38.55
C ILE A 814 38.18 2.27 37.23
N GLN A 815 38.56 1.56 36.16
CA GLN A 815 38.05 1.79 34.81
C GLN A 815 37.34 0.54 34.26
N PRO A 816 36.13 0.69 33.68
CA PRO A 816 35.29 1.89 33.71
C PRO A 816 34.75 2.17 35.13
N ALA A 817 34.52 3.43 35.48
CA ALA A 817 33.96 3.79 36.78
C ALA A 817 32.53 3.26 36.96
N GLY A 818 32.15 2.90 38.20
CA GLY A 818 30.77 2.53 38.55
C GLY A 818 30.31 1.14 38.09
N VAL A 819 31.19 0.33 37.48
CA VAL A 819 30.83 -0.99 36.94
C VAL A 819 30.63 -2.08 37.99
N GLY A 820 30.98 -1.81 39.25
CA GLY A 820 30.91 -2.80 40.31
C GLY A 820 31.44 -2.30 41.65
N VAL A 821 31.53 -3.22 42.60
CA VAL A 821 32.06 -2.97 43.95
C VAL A 821 33.40 -3.68 44.07
N PHE A 822 34.46 -2.92 44.36
CA PHE A 822 35.82 -3.45 44.44
C PHE A 822 36.54 -3.00 45.71
N PHE A 823 37.39 -3.87 46.21
CA PHE A 823 38.14 -3.76 47.45
C PHE A 823 39.62 -4.03 47.20
N CYS A 824 40.47 -3.51 48.10
CA CYS A 824 41.88 -3.76 48.21
C CYS A 824 42.16 -4.25 49.63
N ASP A 825 42.70 -5.46 49.76
CA ASP A 825 43.30 -5.93 51.00
C ASP A 825 44.81 -5.77 50.90
N TRP A 826 45.46 -5.37 52.00
CA TRP A 826 46.91 -5.35 52.08
C TRP A 826 47.37 -5.65 53.49
N ARG A 827 48.64 -5.99 53.63
CA ARG A 827 49.30 -6.06 54.93
C ARG A 827 50.40 -5.03 54.93
N GLU A 828 50.40 -4.17 55.94
CA GLU A 828 51.44 -3.17 56.11
C GLU A 828 52.78 -3.87 56.30
N ARG A 829 53.81 -3.37 55.64
CA ARG A 829 55.17 -3.91 55.72
C ARG A 829 56.07 -2.89 56.39
N TRP A 830 56.93 -3.36 57.29
CA TRP A 830 57.78 -2.53 58.13
C TRP A 830 59.24 -2.94 57.93
N LEU A 831 60.05 -1.99 57.45
CA LEU A 831 61.52 -2.06 57.42
C LEU A 831 62.10 -2.14 58.83
#